data_AF-G3P494-F1
#
_entry.id   AF-G3P494-F1
#
_cell.length_a   1.000
_cell.length_b   1.000
_cell.length_c   1.000
_cell.angle_alpha   90.00
_cell.angle_beta   90.00
_cell.angle_gamma   90.00
#
_symmetry.space_group_name_H-M   'P 1'
#
loop_
_entity.id
_entity.type
_entity.pdbx_description
1 polymer ?
#
loop_
_entity_poly.entity_id
_entity_poly.type
_entity_poly.pdbx_seq_one_letter_code
_entity_poly.pdbx_strand_id
1 'polypeptide(L)'
;LGLEHFLREMGLIFELTHTNPSSGGFKALRLPSLATDLLIYGIPLEVMDGDASNIPVRWLGCVFAELKRRLPQEQCRTRVLTNLGVHHGMNAEVLSALFGVTFPEGRQRSTRGVYMVALHLPENLRKNMECDFLLLLDVEGLSSMSLDNNEKLLIHDNEMATVATGLSDVLMQNISSHEGTEFETNFTVMVNALLRIKELGFMPICQLLAQDDEMNSSIQALQLRRVSDMLQTDTGDIGTSNAAKQYSKTGCISHVKGPWYNLSLTEPIDKQYSNAVLKLKQNLFGALKQCAGRSEATGLPEFMSRLCAVWDAVKAESFSIGLQNTDTALAFSLLCTEISQWEHGILEHRKSWLKEATKKMFAVKASDATVRYGLLNELKHEASYEVKTEVDKLRSKIEAYLVKDNPPKMNTFRPILMSYMDDLQEGITEETIQLLGKVNENYCSSTQLEKFETLLEKEQESKLHALVENSKSTKVLLQDTELDKEFEDAWTKTLSNFDFRPSEKDDITARVVDILRENLINRGLQKHMNKLEVIAQNQTSGFQVFDEHFGYRSRLKHMFEVNNRIQMLNAQQVACSVIDEYKQFVADKMSLPADFSDSYITTLLENVEKALKETSIEIRSAFEVDLKVYLCRAACNDFQKLHDRFAKDSELLTLITATKSMYVAEFIYQFRKRDQCQRVAEAFTSMVIKPTMMDYVHRPLGMRIVKEIQSQVQQFQSPRTFHQSLLEELIEEDNFESFLEYLLSHEKFKVRKIQEKVMAHLSESTNLKKWRQQRLGEIVGKVAAAVSQTAEGTSGVLSDTKPLLERFCLNLESDGDVDVTRAPLNGPYFSITTKWDYFVTCLMELLAAMRLDLAEEFSENVEATQILKCLPLQPQECLYSQVRGCDQQCPLCRAPCELEKKGHELHKAVLHRPKGMLPHDAGSLSCINCPVSIAQDNPGMSKNAHGMSVAGTDLHCLYPDCSISSEDPNSQMPKAYWRYVLARFNASFAKVYERVPAKVPDEWQKITEEEALYSLRENFFN
;
A
#
# COMPACT_ATOMS: atom_id res chain seq x y z
N LEU A 1 65.19 -8.81 -40.47
CA LEU A 1 64.57 -9.98 -41.13
C LEU A 1 64.02 -10.92 -40.07
N GLY A 2 62.71 -11.14 -40.08
CA GLY A 2 62.04 -12.15 -39.25
C GLY A 2 61.56 -13.35 -40.04
N LEU A 3 60.93 -14.32 -39.37
CA LEU A 3 60.43 -15.56 -39.97
C LEU A 3 59.39 -15.29 -41.06
N GLU A 4 58.54 -14.28 -40.85
CA GLU A 4 57.52 -13.80 -41.78
C GLU A 4 58.11 -13.46 -43.16
N HIS A 5 59.31 -12.86 -43.19
CA HIS A 5 59.98 -12.50 -44.44
C HIS A 5 60.44 -13.75 -45.22
N PHE A 6 60.93 -14.77 -44.52
CA PHE A 6 61.33 -16.02 -45.17
C PHE A 6 60.13 -16.79 -45.73
N LEU A 7 59.00 -16.79 -45.01
CA LEU A 7 57.75 -17.38 -45.48
C LEU A 7 57.18 -16.67 -46.71
N ARG A 8 57.26 -15.33 -46.73
CA ARG A 8 56.91 -14.52 -47.89
C ARG A 8 57.75 -14.90 -49.12
N GLU A 9 59.08 -14.96 -48.97
CA GLU A 9 59.99 -15.37 -50.05
C GLU A 9 59.69 -16.80 -50.54
N MET A 10 59.39 -17.74 -49.64
CA MET A 10 58.96 -19.09 -50.03
C MET A 10 57.71 -19.07 -50.91
N GLY A 11 56.71 -18.25 -50.54
CA GLY A 11 55.49 -18.08 -51.33
C GLY A 11 55.76 -17.46 -52.71
N LEU A 12 56.58 -16.41 -52.77
CA LEU A 12 56.95 -15.75 -54.02
C LEU A 12 57.75 -16.67 -54.96
N ILE A 13 58.69 -17.46 -54.43
CA ILE A 13 59.41 -18.49 -55.19
C ILE A 13 58.44 -19.52 -55.77
N PHE A 14 57.44 -19.95 -54.99
CA PHE A 14 56.41 -20.86 -55.46
C PHE A 14 55.56 -20.24 -56.58
N GLU A 15 55.08 -19.00 -56.41
CA GLU A 15 54.28 -18.29 -57.42
C GLU A 15 55.05 -18.12 -58.74
N LEU A 16 56.33 -17.78 -58.66
CA LEU A 16 57.21 -17.62 -59.83
C LEU A 16 57.44 -18.95 -60.56
N THR A 17 57.76 -20.02 -59.82
CA THR A 17 58.00 -21.36 -60.39
C THR A 17 56.74 -21.96 -61.01
N HIS A 18 55.56 -21.69 -60.43
CA HIS A 18 54.28 -22.13 -60.99
C HIS A 18 53.92 -21.38 -62.27
N THR A 19 54.34 -20.11 -62.41
CA THR A 19 54.07 -19.28 -63.59
C THR A 19 55.05 -19.54 -64.74
N ASN A 20 56.28 -19.96 -64.44
CA ASN A 20 57.29 -20.30 -65.45
C ASN A 20 57.97 -21.65 -65.12
N PRO A 21 57.35 -22.80 -65.47
CA PRO A 21 57.81 -24.13 -65.07
C PRO A 21 59.17 -24.56 -65.68
N SER A 22 59.73 -23.75 -66.59
CA SER A 22 61.01 -23.96 -67.28
C SER A 22 62.25 -23.72 -66.39
N SER A 23 62.12 -23.00 -65.27
CA SER A 23 63.21 -22.73 -64.33
C SER A 23 63.22 -23.78 -63.21
N GLY A 24 64.11 -24.76 -63.35
CA GLY A 24 64.17 -25.97 -62.53
C GLY A 24 64.01 -25.73 -61.02
N GLY A 25 63.00 -26.38 -60.44
CA GLY A 25 62.78 -26.36 -58.99
C GLY A 25 61.75 -27.38 -58.51
N PHE A 26 61.92 -28.68 -58.78
CA PHE A 26 61.07 -29.74 -58.16
C PHE A 26 60.98 -29.64 -56.63
N LYS A 27 61.95 -28.96 -55.98
CA LYS A 27 61.95 -28.67 -54.54
C LYS A 27 60.94 -27.58 -54.13
N ALA A 28 60.64 -26.62 -55.01
CA ALA A 28 59.68 -25.54 -54.73
C ALA A 28 58.23 -26.06 -54.58
N LEU A 29 57.89 -27.15 -55.27
CA LEU A 29 56.58 -27.81 -55.16
C LEU A 29 56.29 -28.39 -53.77
N ARG A 30 57.32 -28.57 -52.91
CA ARG A 30 57.14 -29.04 -51.53
C ARG A 30 56.91 -27.89 -50.54
N LEU A 31 57.11 -26.64 -50.95
CA LEU A 31 56.99 -25.48 -50.06
C LEU A 31 55.57 -25.30 -49.50
N PRO A 32 54.47 -25.51 -50.26
CA PRO A 32 53.13 -25.41 -49.68
C PRO A 32 52.92 -26.40 -48.53
N SER A 33 53.41 -27.64 -48.68
CA SER A 33 53.38 -28.65 -47.62
C SER A 33 54.14 -28.23 -46.36
N LEU A 34 55.31 -27.61 -46.50
CA LEU A 34 56.06 -27.09 -45.36
C LEU A 34 55.33 -25.91 -44.69
N ALA A 35 54.74 -25.01 -45.47
CA ALA A 35 53.95 -23.90 -44.93
C ALA A 35 52.70 -24.40 -44.19
N THR A 36 52.05 -25.46 -44.69
CA THR A 36 50.96 -26.13 -43.98
C THR A 36 51.41 -26.73 -42.65
N ASP A 37 52.59 -27.37 -42.60
CA ASP A 37 53.18 -27.85 -41.33
C ASP A 37 53.32 -26.70 -40.34
N LEU A 38 53.94 -25.60 -40.77
CA LEU A 38 54.18 -24.43 -39.92
C LEU A 38 52.88 -23.79 -39.42
N LEU A 39 51.85 -23.70 -40.28
CA LEU A 39 50.53 -23.19 -39.89
C LEU A 39 49.87 -24.08 -38.82
N ILE A 40 49.99 -25.40 -38.92
CA ILE A 40 49.49 -26.35 -37.90
C ILE A 40 50.26 -26.20 -36.58
N TYR A 41 51.55 -25.88 -36.63
CA TYR A 41 52.35 -25.57 -35.44
C TYR A 41 52.07 -24.17 -34.85
N GLY A 42 51.12 -23.42 -35.40
CA GLY A 42 50.73 -22.10 -34.90
C GLY A 42 51.63 -20.96 -35.38
N ILE A 43 52.46 -21.18 -36.41
CA ILE A 43 53.25 -20.11 -37.04
C ILE A 43 52.33 -19.32 -37.99
N PRO A 44 52.27 -17.98 -37.87
CA PRO A 44 51.43 -17.16 -38.74
C PRO A 44 51.81 -17.28 -40.22
N LEU A 45 50.80 -17.45 -41.08
CA LEU A 45 50.92 -17.41 -42.52
C LEU A 45 50.46 -16.04 -43.04
N GLU A 46 51.27 -15.39 -43.87
CA GLU A 46 50.87 -14.16 -44.52
C GLU A 46 49.85 -14.43 -45.64
N VAL A 47 48.70 -13.76 -45.55
CA VAL A 47 47.62 -13.80 -46.53
C VAL A 47 47.79 -12.67 -47.57
N MET A 48 48.17 -11.48 -47.13
CA MET A 48 48.36 -10.31 -47.99
C MET A 48 49.61 -9.54 -47.58
N ASP A 49 50.45 -9.22 -48.56
CA ASP A 49 51.55 -8.26 -48.41
C ASP A 49 51.00 -6.85 -48.62
N GLY A 50 51.00 -6.04 -47.56
CA GLY A 50 50.47 -4.68 -47.55
C GLY A 50 51.39 -3.65 -48.23
N ASP A 51 52.69 -3.91 -48.25
CA ASP A 51 53.65 -3.03 -48.91
C ASP A 51 53.58 -3.20 -50.43
N ALA A 52 53.47 -4.44 -50.89
CA ALA A 52 53.33 -4.78 -52.31
C ALA A 52 51.89 -4.68 -52.83
N SER A 53 50.89 -4.56 -51.95
CA SER A 53 49.46 -4.75 -52.25
C SER A 53 49.22 -5.99 -53.12
N ASN A 54 49.61 -7.14 -52.59
CA ASN A 54 49.55 -8.40 -53.34
C ASN A 54 49.10 -9.57 -52.48
N ILE A 55 48.26 -10.42 -53.07
CA ILE A 55 47.80 -11.69 -52.49
C ILE A 55 48.32 -12.84 -53.38
N PRO A 56 49.20 -13.70 -52.87
CA PRO A 56 49.70 -14.86 -53.63
C PRO A 56 48.65 -15.98 -53.63
N VAL A 57 47.61 -15.82 -54.47
CA VAL A 57 46.41 -16.67 -54.49
C VAL A 57 46.73 -18.14 -54.78
N ARG A 58 47.70 -18.45 -55.66
CA ARG A 58 48.00 -19.85 -56.02
C ARG A 58 48.77 -20.52 -54.89
N TRP A 59 49.71 -19.80 -54.28
CA TRP A 59 50.41 -20.24 -53.08
C TRP A 59 49.43 -20.57 -51.97
N LEU A 60 48.56 -19.63 -51.60
CA LEU A 60 47.54 -19.84 -50.57
C LEU A 60 46.61 -21.01 -50.91
N GLY A 61 46.13 -21.07 -52.15
CA GLY A 61 45.29 -22.18 -52.62
C GLY A 61 45.95 -23.55 -52.44
N CYS A 62 47.25 -23.66 -52.73
CA CYS A 62 48.00 -24.91 -52.53
C CYS A 62 48.23 -25.23 -51.05
N VAL A 63 48.52 -24.22 -50.21
CA VAL A 63 48.67 -24.40 -48.75
C VAL A 63 47.37 -24.88 -48.11
N PHE A 64 46.23 -24.29 -48.49
CA PHE A 64 44.92 -24.70 -47.98
C PHE A 64 44.46 -26.05 -48.53
N ALA A 65 44.78 -26.38 -49.78
CA ALA A 65 44.53 -27.71 -50.33
C ALA A 65 45.30 -28.80 -49.56
N GLU A 66 46.56 -28.52 -49.23
CA GLU A 66 47.40 -29.42 -48.46
C GLU A 66 46.96 -29.50 -46.98
N LEU A 67 46.48 -28.38 -46.41
CA LEU A 67 45.83 -28.37 -45.09
C LEU A 67 44.59 -29.27 -45.10
N LYS A 68 43.69 -29.10 -46.08
CA LYS A 68 42.49 -29.93 -46.25
C LYS A 68 42.85 -31.41 -46.42
N ARG A 69 43.92 -31.75 -47.14
CA ARG A 69 44.38 -33.13 -47.34
C ARG A 69 44.80 -33.83 -46.05
N ARG A 70 45.30 -33.06 -45.08
CA ARG A 70 45.83 -33.58 -43.80
C ARG A 70 44.76 -33.67 -42.71
N LEU A 71 43.60 -33.03 -42.93
CA LEU A 71 42.48 -33.02 -42.00
C LEU A 71 41.42 -34.06 -42.39
N PRO A 72 40.70 -34.68 -41.43
CA PRO A 72 39.57 -35.54 -41.73
C PRO A 72 38.48 -34.77 -42.50
N GLN A 73 37.91 -35.38 -43.56
CA GLN A 73 36.92 -34.71 -44.42
C GLN A 73 35.68 -34.18 -43.68
N GLU A 74 35.32 -34.78 -42.54
CA GLU A 74 34.18 -34.41 -41.69
C GLU A 74 34.49 -33.24 -40.71
N GLN A 75 35.72 -32.69 -40.70
CA GLN A 75 36.20 -31.71 -39.71
C GLN A 75 36.90 -30.48 -40.34
N CYS A 76 36.32 -29.90 -41.39
CA CYS A 76 36.92 -28.76 -42.11
C CYS A 76 36.09 -27.47 -42.03
N ARG A 77 35.14 -27.35 -41.09
CA ARG A 77 34.35 -26.11 -40.95
C ARG A 77 35.21 -25.04 -40.30
N THR A 78 35.19 -23.85 -40.90
CA THR A 78 36.02 -22.71 -40.50
C THR A 78 35.17 -21.50 -40.16
N ARG A 79 35.70 -20.69 -39.25
CA ARG A 79 35.21 -19.33 -38.94
C ARG A 79 36.40 -18.40 -38.84
N VAL A 80 36.21 -17.14 -39.19
CA VAL A 80 37.25 -16.13 -39.22
C VAL A 80 36.97 -15.05 -38.19
N LEU A 81 37.90 -14.85 -37.26
CA LEU A 81 37.93 -13.72 -36.34
C LEU A 81 39.10 -12.80 -36.70
N THR A 82 38.79 -11.56 -37.08
CA THR A 82 39.80 -10.58 -37.50
C THR A 82 39.93 -9.48 -36.47
N ASN A 83 41.16 -9.07 -36.16
CA ASN A 83 41.44 -7.85 -35.43
C ASN A 83 41.91 -6.75 -36.38
N LEU A 84 41.17 -5.65 -36.45
CA LEU A 84 41.45 -4.50 -37.31
C LEU A 84 41.60 -3.25 -36.44
N GLY A 85 42.78 -2.64 -36.44
CA GLY A 85 43.09 -1.45 -35.64
C GLY A 85 44.26 -0.65 -36.23
N VAL A 86 44.54 0.53 -35.67
CA VAL A 86 45.73 1.31 -36.04
C VAL A 86 47.01 0.52 -35.76
N HIS A 87 48.09 0.79 -36.50
CA HIS A 87 49.39 0.13 -36.29
C HIS A 87 49.89 0.18 -34.83
N HIS A 88 49.67 1.29 -34.12
CA HIS A 88 50.09 1.43 -32.72
C HIS A 88 49.13 0.82 -31.69
N GLY A 89 48.00 0.26 -32.14
CA GLY A 89 46.92 -0.27 -31.30
C GLY A 89 47.18 -1.65 -30.71
N MET A 90 48.40 -2.19 -30.81
CA MET A 90 48.76 -3.50 -30.26
C MET A 90 47.87 -4.66 -30.76
N ASN A 91 47.49 -4.65 -32.05
CA ASN A 91 46.52 -5.60 -32.60
C ASN A 91 46.95 -7.07 -32.39
N ALA A 92 48.21 -7.35 -32.73
CA ALA A 92 48.83 -8.65 -32.55
C ALA A 92 48.84 -9.09 -31.08
N GLU A 93 49.19 -8.20 -30.15
CA GLU A 93 49.24 -8.51 -28.73
C GLU A 93 47.85 -8.76 -28.12
N VAL A 94 46.82 -8.06 -28.57
CA VAL A 94 45.43 -8.31 -28.14
C VAL A 94 45.02 -9.75 -28.50
N LEU A 95 45.21 -10.17 -29.75
CA LEU A 95 44.88 -11.54 -30.16
C LEU A 95 45.75 -12.58 -29.44
N SER A 96 47.04 -12.29 -29.28
CA SER A 96 47.98 -13.15 -28.56
C SER A 96 47.55 -13.35 -27.11
N ALA A 97 47.16 -12.30 -26.40
CA ALA A 97 46.65 -12.37 -25.02
C ALA A 97 45.30 -13.09 -24.92
N LEU A 98 44.42 -12.93 -25.91
CA LEU A 98 43.10 -13.56 -25.91
C LEU A 98 43.17 -15.06 -26.18
N PHE A 99 44.05 -15.51 -27.07
CA PHE A 99 44.05 -16.88 -27.57
C PHE A 99 45.33 -17.68 -27.30
N GLY A 100 46.36 -17.06 -26.70
CA GLY A 100 47.63 -17.73 -26.42
C GLY A 100 48.43 -18.06 -27.68
N VAL A 101 48.29 -17.22 -28.72
CA VAL A 101 48.99 -17.36 -30.01
C VAL A 101 50.17 -16.38 -30.09
N THR A 102 51.01 -16.52 -31.10
CA THR A 102 52.15 -15.61 -31.33
C THR A 102 52.09 -15.09 -32.75
N PHE A 103 51.75 -13.81 -32.89
CA PHE A 103 51.88 -13.06 -34.15
C PHE A 103 53.27 -12.40 -34.26
N PRO A 104 53.70 -11.97 -35.45
CA PRO A 104 54.95 -11.22 -35.60
C PRO A 104 54.89 -9.91 -34.78
N GLU A 105 55.91 -9.60 -33.98
CA GLU A 105 55.91 -8.41 -33.11
C GLU A 105 55.96 -7.11 -33.95
N GLY A 106 54.86 -6.35 -33.95
CA GLY A 106 54.69 -5.11 -34.74
C GLY A 106 55.45 -3.88 -34.22
N ARG A 107 55.74 -3.80 -32.91
CA ARG A 107 56.30 -2.59 -32.26
C ARG A 107 57.69 -2.13 -32.73
N GLN A 108 58.46 -3.00 -33.39
CA GLN A 108 59.83 -2.69 -33.83
C GLN A 108 60.05 -2.82 -35.34
N ARG A 109 59.05 -3.27 -36.11
CA ARG A 109 59.23 -3.62 -37.52
C ARG A 109 58.17 -2.98 -38.39
N SER A 110 58.61 -2.32 -39.46
CA SER A 110 57.78 -1.70 -40.50
C SER A 110 57.20 -2.77 -41.46
N THR A 111 56.52 -3.78 -40.95
CA THR A 111 55.89 -4.83 -41.78
C THR A 111 54.40 -4.57 -41.91
N ARG A 112 53.92 -4.33 -43.14
CA ARG A 112 52.50 -4.10 -43.43
C ARG A 112 51.88 -5.33 -44.10
N GLY A 113 50.74 -5.81 -43.61
CA GLY A 113 50.08 -6.98 -44.19
C GLY A 113 48.99 -7.61 -43.33
N VAL A 114 48.42 -8.70 -43.84
CA VAL A 114 47.40 -9.51 -43.14
C VAL A 114 47.96 -10.89 -42.85
N TYR A 115 48.02 -11.26 -41.57
CA TYR A 115 48.59 -12.52 -41.10
C TYR A 115 47.53 -13.43 -40.48
N MET A 116 47.63 -14.74 -40.71
CA MET A 116 46.66 -15.73 -40.29
C MET A 116 47.28 -16.80 -39.40
N VAL A 117 46.61 -17.12 -38.29
CA VAL A 117 46.87 -18.30 -37.46
C VAL A 117 45.63 -19.20 -37.46
N ALA A 118 45.82 -20.51 -37.53
CA ALA A 118 44.73 -21.49 -37.46
C ALA A 118 44.67 -22.16 -36.09
N LEU A 119 43.52 -22.06 -35.41
CA LEU A 119 43.28 -22.69 -34.11
C LEU A 119 42.31 -23.85 -34.22
N HIS A 120 42.74 -25.03 -33.80
CA HIS A 120 41.90 -26.20 -33.69
C HIS A 120 41.07 -26.14 -32.40
N LEU A 121 39.75 -26.11 -32.52
CA LEU A 121 38.86 -25.94 -31.37
C LEU A 121 38.64 -27.26 -30.61
N PRO A 122 38.48 -27.23 -29.26
CA PRO A 122 38.07 -28.40 -28.47
C PRO A 122 36.59 -28.76 -28.74
N GLU A 123 36.22 -30.03 -28.55
CA GLU A 123 34.90 -30.59 -28.93
C GLU A 123 33.70 -29.79 -28.42
N ASN A 124 33.77 -29.28 -27.20
CA ASN A 124 32.71 -28.49 -26.57
C ASN A 124 32.48 -27.14 -27.26
N LEU A 125 33.52 -26.51 -27.82
CA LEU A 125 33.40 -25.26 -28.57
C LEU A 125 32.96 -25.50 -30.01
N ARG A 126 33.35 -26.63 -30.62
CA ARG A 126 32.96 -26.98 -31.99
C ARG A 126 31.47 -27.07 -32.20
N LYS A 127 30.76 -27.71 -31.26
CA LYS A 127 29.30 -27.84 -31.33
C LYS A 127 28.61 -26.48 -31.20
N ASN A 128 29.12 -25.61 -30.33
CA ASN A 128 28.51 -24.31 -30.05
C ASN A 128 28.73 -23.28 -31.18
N MET A 129 29.87 -23.31 -31.86
CA MET A 129 30.22 -22.35 -32.93
C MET A 129 30.06 -22.94 -34.34
N GLU A 130 29.63 -24.20 -34.42
CA GLU A 130 29.57 -25.00 -35.65
C GLU A 130 30.86 -24.98 -36.48
N CYS A 131 32.00 -24.93 -35.80
CA CYS A 131 33.30 -24.67 -36.41
C CYS A 131 34.37 -25.61 -35.85
N ASP A 132 35.21 -26.18 -36.71
CA ASP A 132 36.33 -27.05 -36.33
C ASP A 132 37.64 -26.24 -36.17
N PHE A 133 37.83 -25.23 -37.03
CA PHE A 133 39.01 -24.34 -37.06
C PHE A 133 38.63 -22.86 -36.99
N LEU A 134 39.10 -22.19 -35.96
CA LEU A 134 39.02 -20.73 -35.87
C LEU A 134 40.28 -20.12 -36.53
N LEU A 135 40.09 -19.41 -37.63
CA LEU A 135 41.13 -18.63 -38.30
C LEU A 135 41.19 -17.25 -37.65
N LEU A 136 42.33 -16.93 -37.03
CA LEU A 136 42.59 -15.62 -36.47
C LEU A 136 43.35 -14.78 -37.49
N LEU A 137 42.79 -13.66 -37.91
CA LEU A 137 43.46 -12.69 -38.79
C LEU A 137 43.91 -11.47 -38.00
N ASP A 138 45.17 -11.12 -38.14
CA ASP A 138 45.77 -9.91 -37.61
C ASP A 138 46.15 -8.97 -38.77
N VAL A 139 45.79 -7.69 -38.62
CA VAL A 139 46.11 -6.65 -39.60
C VAL A 139 47.17 -5.73 -38.99
N GLU A 140 48.36 -5.73 -39.58
CA GLU A 140 49.51 -5.01 -39.08
C GLU A 140 49.91 -3.87 -40.04
N GLY A 141 50.32 -2.74 -39.48
CA GLY A 141 50.83 -1.61 -40.26
C GLY A 141 49.76 -0.75 -40.95
N LEU A 142 48.51 -0.79 -40.48
CA LEU A 142 47.43 0.08 -40.94
C LEU A 142 47.66 1.52 -40.48
N SER A 143 47.59 2.49 -41.39
CA SER A 143 47.81 3.92 -41.12
C SER A 143 49.20 4.25 -40.56
N SER A 144 50.21 3.43 -40.85
CA SER A 144 51.61 3.70 -40.48
C SER A 144 52.18 4.86 -41.32
N MET A 145 52.70 5.91 -40.70
CA MET A 145 53.31 7.06 -41.40
C MET A 145 54.61 6.68 -42.14
N SER A 146 54.69 7.03 -43.43
CA SER A 146 55.93 7.09 -44.21
C SER A 146 56.07 8.50 -44.81
N LEU A 147 57.24 9.11 -44.66
CA LEU A 147 57.55 10.49 -45.09
C LEU A 147 57.43 10.73 -46.60
N ASP A 148 57.43 9.66 -47.41
CA ASP A 148 57.29 9.73 -48.87
C ASP A 148 56.01 8.98 -49.29
N ASN A 149 55.02 9.72 -49.84
CA ASN A 149 53.88 9.24 -50.63
C ASN A 149 52.56 8.79 -49.90
N ASN A 150 51.95 9.71 -49.14
CA ASN A 150 50.70 9.50 -48.38
C ASN A 150 49.50 8.93 -49.19
N GLU A 151 49.29 9.32 -50.44
CA GLU A 151 48.12 8.88 -51.23
C GLU A 151 48.16 7.37 -51.55
N LYS A 152 49.33 6.85 -51.94
CA LYS A 152 49.49 5.43 -52.26
C LYS A 152 49.35 4.55 -51.02
N LEU A 153 49.84 5.04 -49.88
CA LEU A 153 49.73 4.35 -48.59
C LEU A 153 48.27 4.21 -48.15
N LEU A 154 47.46 5.26 -48.33
CA LEU A 154 46.03 5.27 -48.01
C LEU A 154 45.24 4.28 -48.88
N ILE A 155 45.58 4.16 -50.17
CA ILE A 155 44.97 3.14 -51.05
C ILE A 155 45.28 1.75 -50.52
N HIS A 156 46.55 1.45 -50.22
CA HIS A 156 46.95 0.15 -49.68
C HIS A 156 46.27 -0.14 -48.33
N ASP A 157 46.11 0.86 -47.45
CA ASP A 157 45.35 0.71 -46.20
C ASP A 157 43.88 0.36 -46.46
N ASN A 158 43.25 1.04 -47.42
CA ASN A 158 41.88 0.72 -47.84
C ASN A 158 41.78 -0.70 -48.43
N GLU A 159 42.75 -1.14 -49.23
CA GLU A 159 42.79 -2.48 -49.81
C GLU A 159 42.92 -3.55 -48.70
N MET A 160 43.89 -3.39 -47.79
CA MET A 160 44.09 -4.30 -46.66
C MET A 160 42.85 -4.37 -45.77
N ALA A 161 42.31 -3.22 -45.35
CA ALA A 161 41.12 -3.18 -44.49
C ALA A 161 39.89 -3.78 -45.17
N THR A 162 39.70 -3.55 -46.48
CA THR A 162 38.60 -4.16 -47.24
C THR A 162 38.76 -5.67 -47.31
N VAL A 163 39.96 -6.18 -47.62
CA VAL A 163 40.24 -7.63 -47.66
C VAL A 163 40.01 -8.27 -46.29
N ALA A 164 40.61 -7.73 -45.24
CA ALA A 164 40.48 -8.27 -43.89
C ALA A 164 39.02 -8.28 -43.39
N THR A 165 38.31 -7.17 -43.58
CA THR A 165 36.86 -7.07 -43.28
C THR A 165 36.06 -8.09 -44.10
N GLY A 166 36.35 -8.19 -45.38
CA GLY A 166 35.65 -9.04 -46.34
C GLY A 166 35.83 -10.53 -46.11
N LEU A 167 36.88 -10.95 -45.40
CA LEU A 167 37.13 -12.35 -45.01
C LEU A 167 36.51 -12.73 -43.67
N SER A 168 36.08 -11.75 -42.88
CA SER A 168 35.71 -11.95 -41.47
C SER A 168 34.32 -12.58 -41.32
N ASP A 169 34.13 -13.49 -40.36
CA ASP A 169 32.81 -13.81 -39.81
C ASP A 169 32.51 -12.87 -38.63
N VAL A 170 33.51 -12.67 -37.78
CA VAL A 170 33.51 -11.69 -36.68
C VAL A 170 34.68 -10.72 -36.90
N LEU A 171 34.39 -9.43 -36.90
CA LEU A 171 35.37 -8.36 -37.02
C LEU A 171 35.47 -7.63 -35.69
N MET A 172 36.63 -7.71 -35.03
CA MET A 172 36.97 -6.89 -33.88
C MET A 172 37.66 -5.61 -34.36
N GLN A 173 37.01 -4.46 -34.16
CA GLN A 173 37.56 -3.15 -34.45
C GLN A 173 38.24 -2.60 -33.20
N ASN A 174 39.56 -2.55 -33.23
CA ASN A 174 40.41 -2.15 -32.13
C ASN A 174 40.72 -0.64 -32.21
N ILE A 175 40.26 0.07 -31.19
CA ILE A 175 40.26 1.53 -31.09
C ILE A 175 41.16 1.93 -29.92
N SER A 176 42.18 2.72 -30.22
CA SER A 176 43.13 3.27 -29.25
C SER A 176 43.35 4.76 -29.51
N SER A 177 43.53 5.54 -28.44
CA SER A 177 43.80 6.97 -28.51
C SER A 177 45.24 7.24 -28.96
N HIS A 178 45.38 8.03 -30.02
CA HIS A 178 46.63 8.65 -30.43
C HIS A 178 46.35 10.05 -30.98
N GLU A 179 47.18 11.03 -30.61
CA GLU A 179 47.07 12.41 -31.08
C GLU A 179 47.57 12.51 -32.53
N GLY A 180 46.73 12.98 -33.47
CA GLY A 180 47.14 13.28 -34.84
C GLY A 180 46.11 12.93 -35.92
N THR A 181 46.49 13.13 -37.19
CA THR A 181 45.66 12.83 -38.39
C THR A 181 45.47 11.33 -38.63
N GLU A 182 46.28 10.48 -37.99
CA GLU A 182 46.16 9.01 -38.05
C GLU A 182 44.83 8.52 -37.46
N PHE A 183 44.32 9.20 -36.42
CA PHE A 183 43.07 8.84 -35.75
C PHE A 183 41.85 8.97 -36.67
N GLU A 184 41.74 10.08 -37.42
CA GLU A 184 40.67 10.31 -38.41
C GLU A 184 40.84 9.46 -39.67
N THR A 185 42.09 9.25 -40.10
CA THR A 185 42.41 8.42 -41.27
C THR A 185 41.98 6.97 -41.05
N ASN A 186 42.35 6.38 -39.92
CA ASN A 186 42.00 5.00 -39.58
C ASN A 186 40.49 4.78 -39.47
N PHE A 187 39.76 5.73 -38.84
CA PHE A 187 38.30 5.69 -38.79
C PHE A 187 37.68 5.56 -40.17
N THR A 188 38.13 6.42 -41.08
CA THR A 188 37.60 6.51 -42.44
C THR A 188 37.90 5.23 -43.21
N VAL A 189 39.10 4.66 -43.04
CA VAL A 189 39.49 3.36 -43.62
C VAL A 189 38.58 2.24 -43.13
N MET A 190 38.31 2.17 -41.82
CA MET A 190 37.42 1.16 -41.24
C MET A 190 35.97 1.29 -41.75
N VAL A 191 35.42 2.51 -41.78
CA VAL A 191 34.06 2.77 -42.30
C VAL A 191 33.96 2.40 -43.78
N ASN A 192 34.94 2.81 -44.59
CA ASN A 192 34.97 2.47 -46.01
C ASN A 192 35.04 0.96 -46.26
N ALA A 193 35.83 0.23 -45.48
CA ALA A 193 35.89 -1.23 -45.58
C ALA A 193 34.52 -1.85 -45.32
N LEU A 194 33.78 -1.40 -44.29
CA LEU A 194 32.42 -1.87 -44.02
C LEU A 194 31.45 -1.57 -45.16
N LEU A 195 31.49 -0.35 -45.72
CA LEU A 195 30.63 0.06 -46.82
C LEU A 195 30.85 -0.81 -48.08
N ARG A 196 32.11 -1.02 -48.47
CA ARG A 196 32.48 -1.85 -49.63
C ARG A 196 32.08 -3.32 -49.45
N ILE A 197 32.27 -3.85 -48.25
CA ILE A 197 31.96 -5.26 -47.96
C ILE A 197 30.45 -5.50 -47.85
N LYS A 198 29.66 -4.50 -47.45
CA LYS A 198 28.20 -4.56 -47.54
C LYS A 198 27.72 -4.70 -48.98
N GLU A 199 28.33 -3.99 -49.94
CA GLU A 199 28.01 -4.11 -51.38
C GLU A 199 28.26 -5.55 -51.91
N LEU A 200 29.25 -6.26 -51.37
CA LEU A 200 29.55 -7.65 -51.74
C LEU A 200 28.70 -8.70 -50.99
N GLY A 201 27.87 -8.30 -50.04
CA GLY A 201 27.05 -9.22 -49.23
C GLY A 201 27.84 -10.04 -48.20
N PHE A 202 29.06 -9.64 -47.85
CA PHE A 202 29.96 -10.36 -46.94
C PHE A 202 30.07 -9.70 -45.56
N MET A 203 29.02 -9.02 -45.10
CA MET A 203 29.04 -8.21 -43.87
C MET A 203 29.34 -9.04 -42.61
N PRO A 204 30.41 -8.77 -41.85
CA PRO A 204 30.73 -9.49 -40.62
C PRO A 204 29.92 -8.99 -39.42
N ILE A 205 29.86 -9.82 -38.37
CA ILE A 205 29.42 -9.35 -37.04
C ILE A 205 30.54 -8.50 -36.45
N CYS A 206 30.27 -7.21 -36.25
CA CYS A 206 31.27 -6.28 -35.72
C CYS A 206 31.25 -6.23 -34.18
N GLN A 207 32.43 -6.29 -33.57
CA GLN A 207 32.67 -6.10 -32.13
C GLN A 207 33.67 -4.96 -31.97
N LEU A 208 33.46 -4.09 -30.99
CA LEU A 208 34.35 -2.94 -30.80
C LEU A 208 35.15 -3.10 -29.51
N LEU A 209 36.45 -2.88 -29.60
CA LEU A 209 37.38 -2.86 -28.48
C LEU A 209 37.92 -1.44 -28.32
N ALA A 210 37.60 -0.79 -27.21
CA ALA A 210 38.21 0.48 -26.83
C ALA A 210 39.31 0.23 -25.77
N GLN A 211 40.55 0.62 -26.07
CA GLN A 211 41.70 0.36 -25.20
C GLN A 211 41.92 1.41 -24.10
N ASP A 212 41.25 2.54 -24.19
CA ASP A 212 41.29 3.62 -23.21
C ASP A 212 39.89 4.18 -22.97
N ASP A 213 39.76 4.93 -21.87
CA ASP A 213 38.53 5.62 -21.49
C ASP A 213 38.52 7.08 -22.00
N GLU A 214 39.37 7.42 -22.98
CA GLU A 214 39.34 8.77 -23.52
C GLU A 214 38.04 9.04 -24.27
N MET A 215 37.60 10.30 -24.19
CA MET A 215 36.35 10.74 -24.79
C MET A 215 36.33 10.50 -26.31
N ASN A 216 37.48 10.66 -26.98
CA ASN A 216 37.60 10.48 -28.43
C ASN A 216 37.43 9.01 -28.85
N SER A 217 38.13 8.07 -28.20
CA SER A 217 37.99 6.62 -28.47
C SER A 217 36.57 6.13 -28.22
N SER A 218 35.93 6.62 -27.16
CA SER A 218 34.54 6.30 -26.83
C SER A 218 33.56 6.83 -27.88
N ILE A 219 33.73 8.07 -28.35
CA ILE A 219 32.90 8.66 -29.42
C ILE A 219 33.07 7.87 -30.71
N GLN A 220 34.30 7.56 -31.09
CA GLN A 220 34.62 6.81 -32.31
C GLN A 220 34.03 5.39 -32.28
N ALA A 221 34.13 4.70 -31.14
CA ALA A 221 33.50 3.40 -30.95
C ALA A 221 31.97 3.47 -31.08
N LEU A 222 31.36 4.51 -30.51
CA LEU A 222 29.91 4.73 -30.65
C LEU A 222 29.53 5.00 -32.12
N GLN A 223 30.31 5.78 -32.85
CA GLN A 223 30.06 6.07 -34.27
C GLN A 223 30.24 4.82 -35.15
N LEU A 224 31.32 4.07 -35.00
CA LEU A 224 31.55 2.81 -35.73
C LEU A 224 30.47 1.79 -35.42
N ARG A 225 30.03 1.70 -34.17
CA ARG A 225 28.89 0.85 -33.78
C ARG A 225 27.64 1.24 -34.57
N ARG A 226 27.33 2.53 -34.66
CA ARG A 226 26.15 3.01 -35.41
C ARG A 226 26.24 2.72 -36.89
N VAL A 227 27.41 2.92 -37.50
CA VAL A 227 27.67 2.53 -38.89
C VAL A 227 27.44 1.04 -39.09
N SER A 228 28.02 0.19 -38.22
CA SER A 228 27.84 -1.26 -38.25
C SER A 228 26.37 -1.66 -38.13
N ASP A 229 25.66 -1.11 -37.13
CA ASP A 229 24.24 -1.43 -36.88
C ASP A 229 23.37 -1.06 -38.10
N MET A 230 23.62 0.08 -38.76
CA MET A 230 22.90 0.48 -39.97
C MET A 230 23.23 -0.37 -41.20
N LEU A 231 24.46 -0.85 -41.32
CA LEU A 231 24.86 -1.71 -42.44
C LEU A 231 24.47 -3.18 -42.24
N GLN A 232 24.20 -3.61 -41.01
CA GLN A 232 23.80 -4.98 -40.71
C GLN A 232 22.29 -5.23 -40.87
N THR A 233 21.46 -4.22 -41.18
CA THR A 233 20.06 -4.46 -41.52
C THR A 233 19.92 -5.15 -42.87
N ASP A 234 19.07 -6.17 -42.90
CA ASP A 234 18.82 -6.99 -44.09
C ASP A 234 17.92 -6.23 -45.05
N THR A 235 18.51 -5.79 -46.17
CA THR A 235 17.75 -5.30 -47.33
C THR A 235 17.10 -6.49 -48.02
N GLY A 236 15.96 -6.94 -47.49
CA GLY A 236 14.96 -7.80 -48.13
C GLY A 236 15.48 -9.02 -48.90
N ASP A 237 15.49 -10.18 -48.24
CA ASP A 237 15.20 -11.44 -48.92
C ASP A 237 14.08 -12.20 -48.19
N ILE A 238 13.04 -12.55 -48.95
CA ILE A 238 11.73 -13.00 -48.47
C ILE A 238 11.84 -14.48 -48.12
N GLY A 239 12.13 -14.84 -46.87
CA GLY A 239 12.13 -16.25 -46.48
C GLY A 239 12.42 -16.62 -45.03
N THR A 240 13.01 -15.74 -44.22
CA THR A 240 13.47 -16.11 -42.87
C THR A 240 12.55 -15.59 -41.77
N SER A 241 12.13 -16.50 -40.89
CA SER A 241 11.12 -16.29 -39.84
C SER A 241 11.41 -15.10 -38.92
N ASN A 242 10.35 -14.43 -38.46
CA ASN A 242 10.37 -13.29 -37.51
C ASN A 242 11.11 -13.55 -36.19
N ALA A 243 11.40 -14.81 -35.82
CA ALA A 243 12.16 -15.14 -34.62
C ALA A 243 13.65 -14.73 -34.70
N ALA A 244 14.21 -14.53 -35.90
CA ALA A 244 15.58 -14.09 -36.09
C ALA A 244 15.76 -12.56 -35.95
N LYS A 245 14.68 -11.77 -36.07
CA LYS A 245 14.73 -10.30 -36.08
C LYS A 245 15.02 -9.67 -34.72
N GLN A 246 14.59 -10.29 -33.61
CA GLN A 246 14.79 -9.74 -32.25
C GLN A 246 16.24 -9.81 -31.75
N TYR A 247 17.13 -10.55 -32.42
CA TYR A 247 18.54 -10.71 -32.02
C TYR A 247 19.52 -9.79 -32.77
N SER A 248 19.03 -8.83 -33.55
CA SER A 248 19.82 -8.02 -34.48
C SER A 248 20.31 -6.67 -33.91
N LYS A 249 20.88 -6.65 -32.70
CA LYS A 249 21.71 -5.52 -32.22
C LYS A 249 23.08 -6.07 -31.84
N THR A 250 23.95 -6.22 -32.83
CA THR A 250 25.13 -7.09 -32.79
C THR A 250 26.39 -6.42 -32.24
N GLY A 251 26.51 -5.09 -32.30
CA GLY A 251 27.70 -4.39 -31.82
C GLY A 251 27.75 -4.25 -30.29
N CYS A 252 28.65 -4.97 -29.63
CA CYS A 252 29.03 -4.70 -28.23
C CYS A 252 30.34 -3.90 -28.19
N ILE A 253 30.39 -2.88 -27.33
CA ILE A 253 31.62 -2.13 -27.05
C ILE A 253 32.23 -2.70 -25.77
N SER A 254 33.45 -3.21 -25.87
CA SER A 254 34.24 -3.70 -24.75
C SER A 254 35.34 -2.71 -24.43
N HIS A 255 35.34 -2.17 -23.22
CA HIS A 255 36.41 -1.31 -22.73
C HIS A 255 37.42 -2.17 -21.98
N VAL A 256 38.65 -2.25 -22.49
CA VAL A 256 39.72 -3.01 -21.85
C VAL A 256 41.01 -2.21 -21.89
N LYS A 257 41.33 -1.58 -20.76
CA LYS A 257 42.61 -0.90 -20.56
C LYS A 257 43.71 -1.94 -20.37
N GLY A 258 44.79 -1.84 -21.15
CA GLY A 258 45.94 -2.76 -21.07
C GLY A 258 46.50 -2.90 -19.64
N PRO A 259 47.39 -3.89 -19.40
CA PRO A 259 48.46 -4.24 -20.33
C PRO A 259 48.18 -5.47 -21.20
N TRP A 260 48.48 -5.38 -22.50
CA TRP A 260 48.37 -6.51 -23.45
C TRP A 260 49.69 -7.29 -23.64
N TYR A 261 50.77 -6.89 -22.96
CA TYR A 261 52.06 -7.58 -23.03
C TYR A 261 52.13 -8.76 -22.05
N ASN A 262 53.05 -9.69 -22.32
CA ASN A 262 53.42 -10.75 -21.38
C ASN A 262 54.00 -10.12 -20.09
N LEU A 263 53.14 -9.87 -19.11
CA LEU A 263 53.57 -9.67 -17.73
C LEU A 263 54.33 -10.92 -17.27
N SER A 264 55.42 -10.74 -16.52
CA SER A 264 56.11 -11.87 -15.91
C SER A 264 55.12 -12.72 -15.12
N LEU A 265 55.22 -14.05 -15.17
CA LEU A 265 54.38 -15.00 -14.41
C LEU A 265 54.36 -14.73 -12.89
N THR A 266 55.25 -13.85 -12.41
CA THR A 266 55.42 -13.44 -11.01
C THR A 266 54.71 -12.15 -10.63
N GLU A 267 54.15 -11.38 -11.57
CA GLU A 267 53.47 -10.11 -11.26
C GLU A 267 51.96 -10.32 -10.98
N PRO A 268 51.41 -9.72 -9.91
CA PRO A 268 49.98 -9.82 -9.62
C PRO A 268 49.17 -9.10 -10.70
N ILE A 269 48.29 -9.84 -11.40
CA ILE A 269 47.42 -9.29 -12.44
C ILE A 269 46.29 -8.49 -11.80
N ASP A 270 46.00 -7.31 -12.36
CA ASP A 270 44.81 -6.53 -11.98
C ASP A 270 43.53 -7.32 -12.24
N LYS A 271 42.70 -7.46 -11.20
CA LYS A 271 41.41 -8.15 -11.26
C LYS A 271 40.44 -7.43 -12.19
N GLN A 272 40.49 -6.10 -12.28
CA GLN A 272 39.65 -5.31 -13.17
C GLN A 272 40.00 -5.60 -14.63
N TYR A 273 41.29 -5.60 -14.97
CA TYR A 273 41.78 -6.02 -16.29
C TYR A 273 41.34 -7.46 -16.64
N SER A 274 41.55 -8.41 -15.74
CA SER A 274 41.19 -9.82 -15.96
C SER A 274 39.68 -10.00 -16.23
N ASN A 275 38.83 -9.29 -15.48
CA ASN A 275 37.39 -9.31 -15.68
C ASN A 275 36.99 -8.68 -17.03
N ALA A 276 37.63 -7.58 -17.43
CA ALA A 276 37.37 -6.90 -18.69
C ALA A 276 37.76 -7.79 -19.89
N VAL A 277 38.93 -8.45 -19.84
CA VAL A 277 39.37 -9.43 -20.84
C VAL A 277 38.42 -10.62 -20.91
N LEU A 278 37.95 -11.14 -19.77
CA LEU A 278 36.98 -12.23 -19.74
C LEU A 278 35.66 -11.82 -20.41
N LYS A 279 35.17 -10.61 -20.13
CA LYS A 279 33.96 -10.07 -20.76
C LYS A 279 34.12 -9.92 -22.27
N LEU A 280 35.27 -9.42 -22.72
CA LEU A 280 35.61 -9.35 -24.15
C LEU A 280 35.60 -10.75 -24.79
N LYS A 281 36.22 -11.77 -24.17
CA LYS A 281 36.17 -13.16 -24.67
C LYS A 281 34.74 -13.67 -24.75
N GLN A 282 33.91 -13.41 -23.74
CA GLN A 282 32.50 -13.81 -23.74
C GLN A 282 31.72 -13.17 -24.89
N ASN A 283 31.94 -11.87 -25.14
CA ASN A 283 31.32 -11.15 -26.26
C ASN A 283 31.74 -11.73 -27.61
N LEU A 284 33.05 -11.96 -27.82
CA LEU A 284 33.58 -12.55 -29.06
C LEU A 284 33.04 -13.96 -29.30
N PHE A 285 33.01 -14.81 -28.27
CA PHE A 285 32.42 -16.14 -28.40
C PHE A 285 30.90 -16.10 -28.59
N GLY A 286 30.21 -15.13 -28.00
CA GLY A 286 28.79 -14.87 -28.27
C GLY A 286 28.55 -14.52 -29.74
N ALA A 287 29.37 -13.62 -30.31
CA ALA A 287 29.31 -13.27 -31.72
C ALA A 287 29.57 -14.48 -32.63
N LEU A 288 30.59 -15.29 -32.34
CA LEU A 288 30.89 -16.51 -33.09
C LEU A 288 29.73 -17.53 -33.05
N LYS A 289 29.04 -17.66 -31.91
CA LYS A 289 27.82 -18.48 -31.81
C LYS A 289 26.67 -17.91 -32.65
N GLN A 290 26.52 -16.60 -32.68
CA GLN A 290 25.50 -15.95 -33.50
C GLN A 290 25.74 -16.15 -35.00
N CYS A 291 27.00 -16.21 -35.45
CA CYS A 291 27.32 -16.56 -36.83
C CYS A 291 26.76 -17.92 -37.24
N ALA A 292 26.77 -18.92 -36.34
CA ALA A 292 26.19 -20.25 -36.60
C ALA A 292 24.68 -20.19 -36.89
N GLY A 293 23.96 -19.24 -36.30
CA GLY A 293 22.53 -19.03 -36.59
C GLY A 293 22.25 -18.23 -37.86
N ARG A 294 23.23 -17.49 -38.41
CA ARG A 294 23.07 -16.64 -39.61
C ARG A 294 23.47 -17.34 -40.90
N SER A 295 24.51 -18.17 -40.86
CA SER A 295 25.06 -18.85 -42.03
C SER A 295 25.72 -20.16 -41.63
N GLU A 296 25.69 -21.17 -42.50
CA GLU A 296 26.45 -22.40 -42.30
C GLU A 296 27.96 -22.09 -42.30
N ALA A 297 28.72 -22.76 -41.42
CA ALA A 297 30.16 -22.57 -41.37
C ALA A 297 30.82 -23.00 -42.68
N THR A 298 31.70 -22.14 -43.20
CA THR A 298 32.34 -22.33 -44.50
C THR A 298 33.49 -23.32 -44.40
N GLY A 299 33.73 -24.12 -45.44
CA GLY A 299 34.95 -24.91 -45.54
C GLY A 299 36.13 -24.07 -46.05
N LEU A 300 37.33 -24.66 -46.00
CA LEU A 300 38.54 -24.04 -46.58
C LEU A 300 38.38 -23.65 -48.08
N PRO A 301 37.70 -24.42 -48.95
CA PRO A 301 37.44 -24.00 -50.33
C PRO A 301 36.57 -22.75 -50.44
N GLU A 302 35.53 -22.65 -49.60
CA GLU A 302 34.61 -21.51 -49.56
C GLU A 302 35.32 -20.25 -49.05
N PHE A 303 36.19 -20.39 -48.03
CA PHE A 303 37.09 -19.31 -47.60
C PHE A 303 37.97 -18.80 -48.75
N MET A 304 38.58 -19.71 -49.52
CA MET A 304 39.38 -19.33 -50.68
C MET A 304 38.56 -18.68 -51.80
N SER A 305 37.33 -19.15 -52.03
CA SER A 305 36.42 -18.52 -52.98
C SER A 305 36.08 -17.10 -52.55
N ARG A 306 35.83 -16.87 -51.25
CA ARG A 306 35.57 -15.55 -50.68
C ARG A 306 36.80 -14.64 -50.81
N LEU A 307 38.00 -15.14 -50.53
CA LEU A 307 39.26 -14.42 -50.72
C LEU A 307 39.44 -13.96 -52.17
N CYS A 308 39.27 -14.86 -53.14
CA CYS A 308 39.36 -14.52 -54.55
C CYS A 308 38.32 -13.49 -54.96
N ALA A 309 37.05 -13.67 -54.55
CA ALA A 309 35.98 -12.74 -54.89
C ALA A 309 36.23 -11.33 -54.34
N VAL A 310 36.61 -11.22 -53.07
CA VAL A 310 36.95 -9.93 -52.44
C VAL A 310 38.17 -9.31 -53.11
N TRP A 311 39.24 -10.09 -53.36
CA TRP A 311 40.46 -9.58 -53.97
C TRP A 311 40.27 -9.14 -55.44
N ASP A 312 39.48 -9.87 -56.22
CA ASP A 312 39.15 -9.49 -57.58
C ASP A 312 38.32 -8.21 -57.62
N ALA A 313 37.38 -8.03 -56.69
CA ALA A 313 36.63 -6.78 -56.53
C ALA A 313 37.54 -5.60 -56.14
N VAL A 314 38.50 -5.82 -55.24
CA VAL A 314 39.49 -4.82 -54.83
C VAL A 314 40.40 -4.40 -56.00
N LYS A 315 41.00 -5.36 -56.72
CA LYS A 315 41.85 -5.07 -57.89
C LYS A 315 41.10 -4.38 -59.03
N ALA A 316 39.84 -4.76 -59.26
CA ALA A 316 39.01 -4.17 -60.30
C ALA A 316 38.39 -2.84 -59.88
N GLU A 317 38.56 -2.42 -58.62
CA GLU A 317 37.88 -1.29 -57.98
C GLU A 317 36.37 -1.30 -58.26
N SER A 318 35.74 -2.47 -58.14
CA SER A 318 34.35 -2.70 -58.55
C SER A 318 33.29 -2.20 -57.56
N PHE A 319 33.65 -1.23 -56.73
CA PHE A 319 32.80 -0.68 -55.66
C PHE A 319 32.23 0.68 -56.05
N SER A 320 31.06 1.01 -55.50
CA SER A 320 30.49 2.35 -55.67
C SER A 320 31.39 3.41 -55.01
N ILE A 321 31.98 3.08 -53.86
CA ILE A 321 33.00 3.89 -53.16
C ILE A 321 34.41 3.46 -53.59
N GLY A 322 35.10 4.34 -54.30
CA GLY A 322 36.48 4.12 -54.73
C GLY A 322 37.47 4.08 -53.57
N LEU A 323 38.65 3.50 -53.78
CA LEU A 323 39.66 3.27 -52.73
C LEU A 323 40.23 4.57 -52.16
N GLN A 324 40.21 5.66 -52.93
CA GLN A 324 40.68 6.98 -52.53
C GLN A 324 39.62 7.85 -51.85
N ASN A 325 38.36 7.40 -51.76
CA ASN A 325 37.26 8.25 -51.30
C ASN A 325 37.19 8.28 -49.76
N THR A 326 37.58 9.38 -49.14
CA THR A 326 37.45 9.61 -47.69
C THR A 326 36.14 10.30 -47.32
N ASP A 327 35.65 11.19 -48.20
CA ASP A 327 34.51 12.08 -47.90
C ASP A 327 33.19 11.33 -47.69
N THR A 328 32.94 10.23 -48.43
CA THR A 328 31.69 9.46 -48.31
C THR A 328 31.61 8.72 -46.99
N ALA A 329 32.73 8.13 -46.52
CA ALA A 329 32.77 7.47 -45.22
C ALA A 329 32.52 8.45 -44.07
N LEU A 330 33.19 9.61 -44.10
CA LEU A 330 32.97 10.66 -43.11
C LEU A 330 31.51 11.15 -43.15
N ALA A 331 30.98 11.49 -44.33
CA ALA A 331 29.61 11.96 -44.47
C ALA A 331 28.57 10.91 -44.01
N PHE A 332 28.77 9.63 -44.34
CA PHE A 332 27.90 8.54 -43.88
C PHE A 332 27.95 8.38 -42.36
N SER A 333 29.15 8.45 -41.75
CA SER A 333 29.29 8.35 -40.30
C SER A 333 28.63 9.51 -39.54
N LEU A 334 28.68 10.73 -40.10
CA LEU A 334 28.02 11.91 -39.56
C LEU A 334 26.49 11.76 -39.67
N LEU A 335 25.99 11.29 -40.81
CA LEU A 335 24.57 10.96 -40.98
C LEU A 335 24.11 9.90 -39.97
N CYS A 336 24.90 8.85 -39.73
CA CYS A 336 24.58 7.85 -38.71
C CYS A 336 24.45 8.47 -37.30
N THR A 337 25.28 9.47 -37.01
CA THR A 337 25.25 10.21 -35.75
C THR A 337 24.00 11.09 -35.64
N GLU A 338 23.63 11.81 -36.70
CA GLU A 338 22.40 12.62 -36.77
C GLU A 338 21.14 11.77 -36.64
N ILE A 339 21.08 10.65 -37.37
CA ILE A 339 19.98 9.68 -37.26
C ILE A 339 19.84 9.17 -35.81
N SER A 340 20.94 8.89 -35.13
CA SER A 340 20.92 8.47 -33.72
C SER A 340 20.33 9.54 -32.80
N GLN A 341 20.59 10.83 -33.06
CA GLN A 341 19.96 11.92 -32.31
C GLN A 341 18.46 12.02 -32.62
N TRP A 342 18.07 11.83 -33.88
CA TRP A 342 16.67 11.89 -34.27
C TRP A 342 15.87 10.68 -33.74
N GLU A 343 16.44 9.47 -33.74
CA GLU A 343 15.90 8.27 -33.06
C GLU A 343 15.60 8.55 -31.60
N HIS A 344 16.52 9.22 -30.89
CA HIS A 344 16.30 9.59 -29.50
C HIS A 344 15.06 10.49 -29.33
N GLY A 345 14.84 11.41 -30.27
CA GLY A 345 13.62 12.22 -30.32
C GLY A 345 12.34 11.39 -30.43
N ILE A 346 12.34 10.32 -31.24
CA ILE A 346 11.21 9.38 -31.36
C ILE A 346 10.97 8.66 -30.03
N LEU A 347 12.04 8.20 -29.37
CA LEU A 347 11.92 7.51 -28.08
C LEU A 347 11.40 8.43 -26.97
N GLU A 348 11.79 9.71 -26.95
CA GLU A 348 11.25 10.70 -26.01
C GLU A 348 9.79 11.04 -26.31
N HIS A 349 9.42 11.19 -27.58
CA HIS A 349 8.01 11.33 -28.00
C HIS A 349 7.17 10.15 -27.54
N ARG A 350 7.64 8.92 -27.78
CA ARG A 350 7.01 7.68 -27.31
C ARG A 350 6.78 7.71 -25.80
N LYS A 351 7.77 8.11 -25.00
CA LYS A 351 7.63 8.21 -23.53
C LYS A 351 6.56 9.23 -23.13
N SER A 352 6.56 10.40 -23.77
CA SER A 352 5.56 11.45 -23.52
C SER A 352 4.15 10.99 -23.87
N TRP A 353 3.98 10.40 -25.06
CA TRP A 353 2.72 9.83 -25.52
C TRP A 353 2.22 8.72 -24.60
N LEU A 354 3.09 7.77 -24.24
CA LEU A 354 2.74 6.65 -23.34
C LEU A 354 2.27 7.15 -21.97
N LYS A 355 2.89 8.21 -21.44
CA LYS A 355 2.47 8.84 -20.19
C LYS A 355 1.04 9.38 -20.29
N GLU A 356 0.69 10.00 -21.41
CA GLU A 356 -0.66 10.51 -21.64
C GLU A 356 -1.68 9.39 -21.89
N ALA A 357 -1.32 8.39 -22.70
CA ALA A 357 -2.12 7.17 -22.91
C ALA A 357 -2.43 6.46 -21.58
N THR A 358 -1.43 6.34 -20.70
CA THR A 358 -1.59 5.76 -19.36
C THR A 358 -2.60 6.54 -18.52
N LYS A 359 -2.57 7.88 -18.55
CA LYS A 359 -3.58 8.70 -17.87
C LYS A 359 -4.98 8.48 -18.43
N LYS A 360 -5.13 8.42 -19.76
CA LYS A 360 -6.42 8.14 -20.42
C LYS A 360 -6.96 6.78 -19.96
N MET A 361 -6.10 5.76 -19.88
CA MET A 361 -6.48 4.42 -19.40
C MET A 361 -6.94 4.43 -17.93
N PHE A 362 -6.24 5.18 -17.07
CA PHE A 362 -6.58 5.25 -15.64
C PHE A 362 -7.83 6.10 -15.35
N ALA A 363 -8.22 6.98 -16.27
CA ALA A 363 -9.43 7.80 -16.14
C ALA A 363 -10.72 6.99 -16.39
N VAL A 364 -10.66 5.86 -17.09
CA VAL A 364 -11.82 5.00 -17.33
C VAL A 364 -12.15 4.23 -16.07
N LYS A 365 -13.38 4.40 -15.56
CA LYS A 365 -13.85 3.68 -14.37
C LYS A 365 -13.77 2.16 -14.58
N ALA A 366 -13.18 1.47 -13.61
CA ALA A 366 -12.81 0.05 -13.68
C ALA A 366 -13.96 -0.97 -13.73
N SER A 367 -15.21 -0.55 -13.87
CA SER A 367 -16.38 -1.45 -13.93
C SER A 367 -16.74 -1.88 -15.35
N ASP A 368 -16.27 -1.19 -16.39
CA ASP A 368 -16.64 -1.51 -17.77
C ASP A 368 -15.46 -2.14 -18.51
N ALA A 369 -15.47 -3.47 -18.66
CA ALA A 369 -14.42 -4.23 -19.34
C ALA A 369 -14.44 -4.00 -20.85
N THR A 370 -15.63 -3.80 -21.42
CA THR A 370 -15.84 -3.59 -22.86
C THR A 370 -15.29 -2.25 -23.31
N VAL A 371 -15.59 -1.17 -22.57
CA VAL A 371 -15.06 0.17 -22.87
C VAL A 371 -13.54 0.22 -22.74
N ARG A 372 -12.95 -0.48 -21.76
CA ARG A 372 -11.49 -0.55 -21.59
C ARG A 372 -10.79 -1.32 -22.70
N TYR A 373 -11.36 -2.45 -23.14
CA TYR A 373 -10.81 -3.21 -24.26
C TYR A 373 -10.87 -2.40 -25.56
N GLY A 374 -11.99 -1.70 -25.80
CA GLY A 374 -12.12 -0.74 -26.90
C GLY A 374 -11.03 0.33 -26.87
N LEU A 375 -10.86 1.00 -25.72
CA LEU A 375 -9.83 2.02 -25.54
C LEU A 375 -8.41 1.46 -25.73
N LEU A 376 -8.10 0.26 -25.25
CA LEU A 376 -6.78 -0.34 -25.44
C LEU A 376 -6.48 -0.57 -26.92
N ASN A 377 -7.46 -1.05 -27.70
CA ASN A 377 -7.28 -1.23 -29.14
C ASN A 377 -7.15 0.11 -29.87
N GLU A 378 -7.94 1.12 -29.48
CA GLU A 378 -7.79 2.49 -29.99
C GLU A 378 -6.38 3.03 -29.72
N LEU A 379 -5.87 2.88 -28.49
CA LEU A 379 -4.52 3.31 -28.12
C LEU A 379 -3.42 2.53 -28.85
N LYS A 380 -3.62 1.23 -29.16
CA LYS A 380 -2.68 0.47 -30.00
C LYS A 380 -2.64 0.99 -31.44
N HIS A 381 -3.80 1.35 -31.99
CA HIS A 381 -3.89 1.99 -33.30
C HIS A 381 -3.28 3.40 -33.29
N GLU A 382 -3.57 4.21 -32.26
CA GLU A 382 -2.99 5.54 -32.05
C GLU A 382 -1.45 5.44 -31.92
N ALA A 383 -0.93 4.50 -31.13
CA ALA A 383 0.51 4.25 -31.00
C ALA A 383 1.17 3.92 -32.34
N SER A 384 0.54 3.06 -33.14
CA SER A 384 1.04 2.69 -34.48
C SER A 384 1.09 3.91 -35.41
N TYR A 385 0.07 4.77 -35.34
CA TYR A 385 -0.01 5.99 -36.13
C TYR A 385 1.01 7.05 -35.69
N GLU A 386 1.17 7.25 -34.38
CA GLU A 386 2.14 8.20 -33.80
C GLU A 386 3.57 7.80 -34.13
N VAL A 387 3.94 6.53 -33.93
CA VAL A 387 5.27 6.01 -34.29
C VAL A 387 5.52 6.20 -35.79
N LYS A 388 4.55 5.84 -36.65
CA LYS A 388 4.67 6.05 -38.09
C LYS A 388 4.88 7.53 -38.45
N THR A 389 4.12 8.43 -37.82
CA THR A 389 4.23 9.88 -38.09
C THR A 389 5.61 10.42 -37.73
N GLU A 390 6.18 10.01 -36.60
CA GLU A 390 7.53 10.42 -36.20
C GLU A 390 8.62 9.80 -37.08
N VAL A 391 8.47 8.53 -37.48
CA VAL A 391 9.38 7.88 -38.44
C VAL A 391 9.28 8.54 -39.84
N ASP A 392 8.10 8.95 -40.29
CA ASP A 392 7.92 9.66 -41.56
C ASP A 392 8.60 11.05 -41.56
N LYS A 393 8.59 11.75 -40.41
CA LYS A 393 9.37 12.99 -40.22
C LYS A 393 10.87 12.72 -40.31
N LEU A 394 11.34 11.63 -39.68
CA LEU A 394 12.73 11.19 -39.77
C LEU A 394 13.13 10.85 -41.21
N ARG A 395 12.29 10.09 -41.93
CA ARG A 395 12.48 9.77 -43.35
C ARG A 395 12.65 11.04 -44.19
N SER A 396 11.80 12.05 -43.94
CA SER A 396 11.87 13.36 -44.62
C SER A 396 13.17 14.13 -44.31
N LYS A 397 13.68 14.06 -43.07
CA LYS A 397 14.96 14.67 -42.69
C LYS A 397 16.15 13.99 -43.38
N ILE A 398 16.14 12.66 -43.46
CA ILE A 398 17.16 11.88 -44.17
C ILE A 398 17.16 12.26 -45.65
N GLU A 399 15.99 12.30 -46.29
CA GLU A 399 15.86 12.72 -47.70
C GLU A 399 16.38 14.15 -47.93
N ALA A 400 16.06 15.09 -47.03
CA ALA A 400 16.58 16.45 -47.11
C ALA A 400 18.12 16.50 -46.93
N TYR A 401 18.67 15.66 -46.05
CA TYR A 401 20.11 15.53 -45.87
C TYR A 401 20.78 14.99 -47.13
N LEU A 402 20.25 13.93 -47.74
CA LEU A 402 20.79 13.36 -48.98
C LEU A 402 20.81 14.36 -50.16
N VAL A 403 19.90 15.35 -50.16
CA VAL A 403 19.81 16.40 -51.20
C VAL A 403 20.74 17.60 -50.93
N LYS A 404 21.09 17.87 -49.67
CA LYS A 404 21.83 19.09 -49.26
C LYS A 404 23.31 18.79 -49.02
N ASP A 405 24.18 19.31 -49.89
CA ASP A 405 25.65 19.40 -49.72
C ASP A 405 26.43 18.09 -49.50
N ASN A 406 26.05 17.00 -50.17
CA ASN A 406 26.66 15.70 -49.93
C ASN A 406 27.35 15.08 -51.16
N PRO A 407 28.38 14.23 -50.97
CA PRO A 407 29.08 13.57 -52.07
C PRO A 407 28.10 12.74 -52.91
N PRO A 408 28.19 12.76 -54.25
CA PRO A 408 27.21 12.15 -55.16
C PRO A 408 27.00 10.64 -54.95
N LYS A 409 27.95 9.97 -54.29
CA LYS A 409 27.94 8.54 -53.96
C LYS A 409 27.09 8.17 -52.74
N MET A 410 26.61 9.14 -51.96
CA MET A 410 25.79 8.87 -50.77
C MET A 410 24.39 8.34 -51.11
N ASN A 411 23.88 8.67 -52.31
CA ASN A 411 22.59 8.14 -52.81
C ASN A 411 22.57 6.62 -52.95
N THR A 412 23.73 5.97 -53.10
CA THR A 412 23.85 4.50 -53.15
C THR A 412 23.37 3.84 -51.86
N PHE A 413 23.48 4.52 -50.72
CA PHE A 413 23.07 3.99 -49.42
C PHE A 413 21.61 4.28 -49.05
N ARG A 414 20.87 4.99 -49.91
CA ARG A 414 19.46 5.31 -49.67
C ARG A 414 18.58 4.07 -49.39
N PRO A 415 18.68 2.96 -50.15
CA PRO A 415 17.87 1.76 -49.86
C PRO A 415 18.15 1.17 -48.47
N ILE A 416 19.41 1.18 -48.03
CA ILE A 416 19.82 0.69 -46.71
C ILE A 416 19.21 1.56 -45.60
N LEU A 417 19.30 2.88 -45.75
CA LEU A 417 18.72 3.83 -44.80
C LEU A 417 17.19 3.69 -44.70
N MET A 418 16.50 3.48 -45.83
CA MET A 418 15.05 3.28 -45.84
C MET A 418 14.64 1.96 -45.18
N SER A 419 15.37 0.88 -45.48
CA SER A 419 15.15 -0.42 -44.82
C SER A 419 15.33 -0.32 -43.30
N TYR A 420 16.38 0.39 -42.85
CA TYR A 420 16.62 0.65 -41.44
C TYR A 420 15.45 1.42 -40.77
N MET A 421 14.83 2.37 -41.47
CA MET A 421 13.66 3.09 -40.96
C MET A 421 12.44 2.20 -40.82
N ASP A 422 12.22 1.29 -41.76
CA ASP A 422 11.09 0.37 -41.71
C ASP A 422 11.25 -0.62 -40.54
N ASP A 423 12.46 -1.15 -40.32
CA ASP A 423 12.80 -1.99 -39.15
C ASP A 423 12.64 -1.22 -37.83
N LEU A 424 13.08 0.05 -37.79
CA LEU A 424 12.93 0.92 -36.62
C LEU A 424 11.45 1.16 -36.30
N GLN A 425 10.61 1.37 -37.32
CA GLN A 425 9.17 1.55 -37.16
C GLN A 425 8.52 0.29 -36.59
N GLU A 426 8.77 -0.88 -37.21
CA GLU A 426 8.24 -2.17 -36.77
C GLU A 426 8.62 -2.43 -35.30
N GLY A 427 9.91 -2.32 -34.97
CA GLY A 427 10.43 -2.55 -33.63
C GLY A 427 9.86 -1.62 -32.56
N ILE A 428 9.82 -0.31 -32.83
CA ILE A 428 9.27 0.67 -31.86
C ILE A 428 7.76 0.46 -31.68
N THR A 429 7.01 0.16 -32.75
CA THR A 429 5.58 -0.09 -32.67
C THR A 429 5.29 -1.33 -31.82
N GLU A 430 5.96 -2.46 -32.08
CA GLU A 430 5.78 -3.68 -31.29
C GLU A 430 6.10 -3.48 -29.81
N GLU A 431 7.25 -2.86 -29.49
CA GLU A 431 7.63 -2.55 -28.11
C GLU A 431 6.58 -1.67 -27.41
N THR A 432 6.05 -0.66 -28.11
CA THR A 432 5.05 0.26 -27.55
C THR A 432 3.73 -0.46 -27.27
N ILE A 433 3.27 -1.31 -28.19
CA ILE A 433 2.05 -2.11 -28.03
C ILE A 433 2.18 -3.10 -26.87
N GLN A 434 3.34 -3.77 -26.75
CA GLN A 434 3.61 -4.67 -25.61
C GLN A 434 3.59 -3.92 -24.28
N LEU A 435 4.22 -2.74 -24.24
CA LEU A 435 4.27 -1.92 -23.04
C LEU A 435 2.88 -1.41 -22.63
N LEU A 436 2.04 -0.99 -23.58
CA LEU A 436 0.63 -0.66 -23.34
C LEU A 436 -0.15 -1.84 -22.77
N GLY A 437 0.05 -3.04 -23.32
CA GLY A 437 -0.53 -4.28 -22.80
C GLY A 437 -0.16 -4.49 -21.32
N LYS A 438 1.13 -4.39 -21.00
CA LYS A 438 1.63 -4.53 -19.63
C LYS A 438 1.07 -3.47 -18.66
N VAL A 439 0.98 -2.21 -19.11
CA VAL A 439 0.38 -1.12 -18.30
C VAL A 439 -1.10 -1.38 -18.03
N ASN A 440 -1.85 -1.83 -19.04
CA ASN A 440 -3.26 -2.17 -18.89
C ASN A 440 -3.46 -3.33 -17.90
N GLU A 441 -2.64 -4.37 -18.01
CA GLU A 441 -2.68 -5.53 -17.13
C GLU A 441 -2.39 -5.14 -15.68
N ASN A 442 -1.29 -4.42 -15.44
CA ASN A 442 -0.92 -3.93 -14.10
C ASN A 442 -2.05 -3.12 -13.47
N TYR A 443 -2.70 -2.25 -14.26
CA TYR A 443 -3.85 -1.48 -13.80
C TYR A 443 -5.03 -2.38 -13.42
N CYS A 444 -5.34 -3.38 -14.25
CA CYS A 444 -6.42 -4.33 -13.96
C CYS A 444 -6.18 -5.10 -12.65
N SER A 445 -4.96 -5.62 -12.45
CA SER A 445 -4.60 -6.32 -11.21
C SER A 445 -4.65 -5.40 -10.00
N SER A 446 -4.15 -4.17 -10.13
CA SER A 446 -4.22 -3.16 -9.05
C SER A 446 -5.67 -2.85 -8.67
N THR A 447 -6.56 -2.66 -9.64
CA THR A 447 -7.96 -2.38 -9.33
C THR A 447 -8.71 -3.59 -8.78
N GLN A 448 -8.36 -4.81 -9.20
CA GLN A 448 -8.91 -6.02 -8.57
C GLN A 448 -8.47 -6.14 -7.12
N LEU A 449 -7.22 -5.80 -6.81
CA LEU A 449 -6.71 -5.76 -5.44
C LEU A 449 -7.45 -4.70 -4.61
N GLU A 450 -7.58 -3.48 -5.10
CA GLU A 450 -8.34 -2.41 -4.39
C GLU A 450 -9.80 -2.82 -4.15
N LYS A 451 -10.45 -3.48 -5.11
CA LYS A 451 -11.81 -4.01 -4.95
C LYS A 451 -11.87 -5.09 -3.87
N PHE A 452 -10.90 -6.01 -3.86
CA PHE A 452 -10.78 -7.04 -2.83
C PHE A 452 -10.60 -6.42 -1.44
N GLU A 453 -9.66 -5.49 -1.30
CA GLU A 453 -9.39 -4.77 -0.05
C GLU A 453 -10.63 -4.03 0.45
N THR A 454 -11.31 -3.30 -0.43
CA THR A 454 -12.55 -2.56 -0.06
C THR A 454 -13.67 -3.49 0.40
N LEU A 455 -13.85 -4.64 -0.28
CA LEU A 455 -14.86 -5.63 0.11
C LEU A 455 -14.49 -6.29 1.44
N LEU A 456 -13.21 -6.63 1.61
CA LEU A 456 -12.68 -7.25 2.81
C LEU A 456 -12.83 -6.30 4.01
N GLU A 457 -12.47 -5.02 3.88
CA GLU A 457 -12.65 -4.00 4.92
C GLU A 457 -14.11 -3.89 5.34
N LYS A 458 -15.04 -3.86 4.37
CA LYS A 458 -16.47 -3.79 4.66
C LYS A 458 -16.97 -5.01 5.44
N GLU A 459 -16.56 -6.22 5.05
CA GLU A 459 -16.95 -7.45 5.72
C GLU A 459 -16.32 -7.57 7.12
N GLN A 460 -15.03 -7.22 7.24
CA GLN A 460 -14.34 -7.15 8.53
C GLN A 460 -15.02 -6.17 9.48
N GLU A 461 -15.38 -4.97 9.03
CA GLU A 461 -16.06 -3.96 9.86
C GLU A 461 -17.43 -4.49 10.35
N SER A 462 -18.18 -5.16 9.48
CA SER A 462 -19.45 -5.80 9.85
C SER A 462 -19.26 -6.88 10.91
N LYS A 463 -18.23 -7.73 10.78
CA LYS A 463 -17.90 -8.77 11.77
C LYS A 463 -17.40 -8.18 13.08
N LEU A 464 -16.51 -7.18 13.05
CA LEU A 464 -16.03 -6.48 14.23
C LEU A 464 -17.18 -5.89 15.04
N HIS A 465 -18.12 -5.22 14.38
CA HIS A 465 -19.31 -4.66 15.05
C HIS A 465 -20.13 -5.75 15.74
N ALA A 466 -20.40 -6.88 15.07
CA ALA A 466 -21.16 -7.99 15.63
C ALA A 466 -20.46 -8.63 16.83
N LEU A 467 -19.13 -8.80 16.77
CA LEU A 467 -18.34 -9.39 17.86
C LEU A 467 -18.30 -8.49 19.09
N VAL A 468 -18.14 -7.17 18.90
CA VAL A 468 -18.16 -6.22 20.02
C VAL A 468 -19.54 -6.23 20.68
N GLU A 469 -20.64 -6.20 19.92
CA GLU A 469 -22.00 -6.29 20.46
C GLU A 469 -22.25 -7.58 21.27
N ASN A 470 -21.78 -8.71 20.77
CA ASN A 470 -21.87 -9.98 21.48
C ASN A 470 -21.05 -9.97 22.78
N SER A 471 -19.85 -9.38 22.76
CA SER A 471 -19.00 -9.24 23.94
C SER A 471 -19.65 -8.39 25.04
N LYS A 472 -20.40 -7.33 24.67
CA LYS A 472 -21.17 -6.52 25.63
C LYS A 472 -22.20 -7.38 26.37
N SER A 473 -22.91 -8.22 25.63
CA SER A 473 -24.04 -9.00 26.14
C SER A 473 -23.62 -10.19 26.99
N THR A 474 -22.52 -10.87 26.61
CA THR A 474 -22.08 -12.11 27.25
C THR A 474 -21.00 -11.92 28.31
N LYS A 475 -20.28 -10.79 28.30
CA LYS A 475 -19.12 -10.49 29.17
C LYS A 475 -17.99 -11.52 29.10
N VAL A 476 -17.92 -12.31 28.03
CA VAL A 476 -16.90 -13.34 27.83
C VAL A 476 -15.67 -12.74 27.14
N LEU A 477 -14.48 -13.18 27.53
CA LEU A 477 -13.22 -12.88 26.83
C LEU A 477 -13.06 -13.85 25.66
N LEU A 478 -13.25 -13.36 24.43
CA LEU A 478 -12.99 -14.14 23.22
C LEU A 478 -11.49 -14.43 23.11
N GLN A 479 -11.13 -15.67 22.75
CA GLN A 479 -9.73 -16.05 22.47
C GLN A 479 -9.34 -15.71 21.03
N ASP A 480 -8.04 -15.52 20.76
CA ASP A 480 -7.56 -15.20 19.41
C ASP A 480 -7.97 -16.27 18.39
N THR A 481 -8.01 -17.55 18.78
CA THR A 481 -8.47 -18.66 17.91
C THR A 481 -9.93 -18.55 17.48
N GLU A 482 -10.77 -17.85 18.24
CA GLU A 482 -12.17 -17.61 17.89
C GLU A 482 -12.28 -16.41 16.92
N LEU A 483 -11.48 -15.37 17.14
CA LEU A 483 -11.36 -14.22 16.25
C LEU A 483 -10.78 -14.62 14.89
N ASP A 484 -9.81 -15.53 14.88
CA ASP A 484 -9.25 -16.13 13.67
C ASP A 484 -10.34 -16.80 12.83
N LYS A 485 -11.23 -17.60 13.45
CA LYS A 485 -12.33 -18.25 12.73
C LYS A 485 -13.31 -17.26 12.12
N GLU A 486 -13.66 -16.22 12.86
CA GLU A 486 -14.57 -15.17 12.37
C GLU A 486 -13.95 -14.37 11.22
N PHE A 487 -12.64 -14.13 11.28
CA PHE A 487 -11.89 -13.58 10.16
C PHE A 487 -11.86 -14.53 8.97
N GLU A 488 -11.60 -15.83 9.18
CA GLU A 488 -11.58 -16.82 8.11
C GLU A 488 -12.91 -16.90 7.36
N ASP A 489 -14.03 -16.77 8.07
CA ASP A 489 -15.35 -16.68 7.47
C ASP A 489 -15.49 -15.43 6.58
N ALA A 490 -15.06 -14.26 7.07
CA ALA A 490 -15.08 -13.01 6.31
C ALA A 490 -14.16 -13.06 5.08
N TRP A 491 -12.99 -13.67 5.24
CA TRP A 491 -11.99 -13.86 4.20
C TRP A 491 -12.52 -14.79 3.10
N THR A 492 -13.05 -15.95 3.48
CA THR A 492 -13.60 -16.95 2.55
C THR A 492 -14.82 -16.40 1.81
N LYS A 493 -15.71 -15.68 2.52
CA LYS A 493 -16.86 -15.01 1.91
C LYS A 493 -16.41 -13.92 0.93
N THR A 494 -15.42 -13.10 1.28
CA THR A 494 -14.89 -12.08 0.38
C THR A 494 -14.25 -12.72 -0.86
N LEU A 495 -13.43 -13.76 -0.69
CA LEU A 495 -12.83 -14.51 -1.78
C LEU A 495 -13.86 -15.17 -2.70
N SER A 496 -14.98 -15.65 -2.17
CA SER A 496 -16.04 -16.27 -2.97
C SER A 496 -16.72 -15.31 -3.96
N ASN A 497 -16.54 -14.00 -3.79
CA ASN A 497 -16.99 -13.01 -4.76
C ASN A 497 -16.07 -12.93 -6.01
N PHE A 498 -14.96 -13.66 -6.01
CA PHE A 498 -13.97 -13.71 -7.08
C PHE A 498 -13.77 -15.16 -7.54
N ASP A 499 -13.74 -15.41 -8.85
CA ASP A 499 -13.48 -16.73 -9.43
C ASP A 499 -11.97 -16.93 -9.67
N PHE A 500 -11.19 -16.96 -8.59
CA PHE A 500 -9.75 -17.25 -8.67
C PHE A 500 -9.55 -18.77 -8.84
N ARG A 501 -9.34 -19.24 -10.09
CA ARG A 501 -9.00 -20.65 -10.36
C ARG A 501 -7.50 -20.88 -10.50
N PRO A 502 -7.00 -22.09 -10.15
CA PRO A 502 -5.61 -22.45 -10.41
C PRO A 502 -5.34 -22.45 -11.92
N SER A 503 -4.22 -21.86 -12.33
CA SER A 503 -3.74 -21.96 -13.71
C SER A 503 -3.19 -23.36 -13.98
N GLU A 504 -3.75 -24.03 -14.97
CA GLU A 504 -2.94 -24.85 -15.86
C GLU A 504 -2.29 -23.86 -16.85
N LYS A 505 -0.97 -23.87 -17.00
CA LYS A 505 -0.26 -23.03 -17.99
C LYS A 505 -0.34 -23.72 -19.35
N ASP A 506 -1.56 -23.95 -19.81
CA ASP A 506 -1.79 -24.71 -21.02
C ASP A 506 -1.90 -23.75 -22.20
N ASP A 507 -1.09 -24.04 -23.23
CA ASP A 507 -1.32 -23.45 -24.55
C ASP A 507 -2.65 -23.98 -25.09
N ILE A 508 -3.64 -23.10 -25.19
CA ILE A 508 -4.99 -23.48 -25.63
C ILE A 508 -4.99 -23.91 -27.10
N THR A 509 -3.94 -23.60 -27.87
CA THR A 509 -3.83 -23.90 -29.30
C THR A 509 -4.04 -25.38 -29.57
N ALA A 510 -3.50 -26.28 -28.75
CA ALA A 510 -3.70 -27.72 -28.90
C ALA A 510 -5.18 -28.11 -28.79
N ARG A 511 -5.88 -27.55 -27.79
CA ARG A 511 -7.31 -27.77 -27.57
C ARG A 511 -8.16 -27.22 -28.71
N VAL A 512 -7.85 -26.00 -29.18
CA VAL A 512 -8.54 -25.38 -30.34
C VAL A 512 -8.35 -26.24 -31.60
N VAL A 513 -7.13 -26.73 -31.83
CA VAL A 513 -6.81 -27.62 -32.97
C VAL A 513 -7.59 -28.93 -32.88
N ASP A 514 -7.72 -29.52 -31.70
CA ASP A 514 -8.47 -30.77 -31.51
C ASP A 514 -9.97 -30.57 -31.72
N ILE A 515 -10.56 -29.49 -31.19
CA ILE A 515 -11.97 -29.16 -31.42
C ILE A 515 -12.26 -28.93 -32.91
N LEU A 516 -11.38 -28.19 -33.61
CA LEU A 516 -11.51 -27.99 -35.04
C LEU A 516 -11.35 -29.31 -35.81
N ARG A 517 -10.41 -30.16 -35.42
CA ARG A 517 -10.19 -31.48 -36.02
C ARG A 517 -11.46 -32.33 -35.90
N GLU A 518 -12.05 -32.42 -34.72
CA GLU A 518 -13.31 -33.15 -34.51
C GLU A 518 -14.46 -32.58 -35.35
N ASN A 519 -14.57 -31.24 -35.41
CA ASN A 519 -15.58 -30.59 -36.26
C ASN A 519 -15.39 -30.94 -37.75
N LEU A 520 -14.16 -30.91 -38.26
CA LEU A 520 -13.86 -31.29 -39.64
C LEU A 520 -14.16 -32.77 -39.93
N ILE A 521 -13.90 -33.66 -38.96
CA ILE A 521 -14.26 -35.09 -39.06
C ILE A 521 -15.77 -35.25 -39.18
N ASN A 522 -16.53 -34.61 -38.29
CA ASN A 522 -17.99 -34.68 -38.25
C ASN A 522 -18.64 -34.11 -39.51
N ARG A 523 -18.01 -33.13 -40.16
CA ARG A 523 -18.45 -32.52 -41.43
C ARG A 523 -18.01 -33.30 -42.67
N GLY A 524 -17.22 -34.37 -42.53
CA GLY A 524 -16.69 -35.13 -43.66
C GLY A 524 -15.61 -34.38 -44.47
N LEU A 525 -14.90 -33.43 -43.84
CA LEU A 525 -13.91 -32.53 -44.47
C LEU A 525 -12.45 -33.01 -44.29
N GLN A 526 -12.26 -34.29 -43.98
CA GLN A 526 -10.99 -34.99 -43.71
C GLN A 526 -9.85 -34.65 -44.70
N LYS A 527 -10.19 -34.39 -45.97
CA LYS A 527 -9.23 -34.14 -47.05
C LYS A 527 -8.41 -32.85 -46.90
N HIS A 528 -8.77 -31.97 -45.96
CA HIS A 528 -8.09 -30.68 -45.72
C HIS A 528 -7.34 -30.63 -44.39
N MET A 529 -7.08 -31.77 -43.75
CA MET A 529 -6.43 -31.84 -42.42
C MET A 529 -5.03 -31.21 -42.37
N ASN A 530 -4.30 -31.22 -43.50
CA ASN A 530 -3.00 -30.56 -43.63
C ASN A 530 -3.05 -29.04 -43.36
N LYS A 531 -4.22 -28.41 -43.49
CA LYS A 531 -4.39 -26.97 -43.23
C LYS A 531 -4.38 -26.61 -41.74
N LEU A 532 -4.45 -27.59 -40.84
CA LEU A 532 -4.38 -27.38 -39.39
C LEU A 532 -2.97 -26.98 -38.91
N GLU A 533 -1.92 -27.36 -39.66
CA GLU A 533 -0.52 -27.03 -39.33
C GLU A 533 -0.25 -25.51 -39.33
N VAL A 534 -1.10 -24.74 -40.02
CA VAL A 534 -0.96 -23.29 -40.19
C VAL A 534 -1.55 -22.50 -39.01
N ILE A 535 -2.25 -23.14 -38.06
CA ILE A 535 -2.86 -22.43 -36.92
C ILE A 535 -1.78 -21.88 -35.96
N ALA A 536 -0.61 -22.52 -35.88
CA ALA A 536 0.51 -22.08 -35.05
C ALA A 536 1.35 -20.91 -35.64
N GLN A 537 1.01 -20.41 -36.83
CA GLN A 537 1.79 -19.38 -37.53
C GLN A 537 1.12 -18.00 -37.45
N ASN A 538 1.89 -16.96 -37.07
CA ASN A 538 1.42 -15.58 -37.03
C ASN A 538 1.37 -14.97 -38.43
N GLN A 539 0.20 -14.47 -38.84
CA GLN A 539 0.02 -13.72 -40.09
C GLN A 539 -0.92 -12.52 -39.87
N THR A 540 -0.56 -11.39 -40.48
CA THR A 540 -1.20 -10.07 -40.32
C THR A 540 -2.18 -9.70 -41.45
N SER A 541 -2.38 -10.57 -42.45
CA SER A 541 -3.29 -10.32 -43.57
C SER A 541 -4.73 -10.76 -43.24
N GLY A 542 -5.70 -9.92 -43.62
CA GLY A 542 -7.13 -10.26 -43.50
C GLY A 542 -7.53 -11.43 -44.41
N PHE A 543 -8.61 -12.11 -44.05
CA PHE A 543 -9.16 -13.21 -44.86
C PHE A 543 -9.58 -12.72 -46.26
N GLN A 544 -9.00 -13.32 -47.30
CA GLN A 544 -9.32 -13.04 -48.69
C GLN A 544 -9.85 -14.29 -49.38
N VAL A 545 -10.90 -14.12 -50.19
CA VAL A 545 -11.45 -15.18 -51.02
C VAL A 545 -10.64 -15.32 -52.31
N PHE A 546 -10.20 -16.53 -52.62
CA PHE A 546 -9.41 -16.86 -53.82
C PHE A 546 -10.21 -17.73 -54.79
N ASP A 547 -9.75 -17.79 -56.05
CA ASP A 547 -10.33 -18.64 -57.10
C ASP A 547 -10.47 -20.12 -56.68
N GLU A 548 -9.58 -20.60 -55.80
CA GLU A 548 -9.56 -21.98 -55.29
C GLU A 548 -10.77 -22.34 -54.42
N HIS A 549 -11.46 -21.33 -53.89
CA HIS A 549 -12.69 -21.45 -53.11
C HIS A 549 -13.91 -21.80 -53.98
N PHE A 550 -13.78 -21.73 -55.31
CA PHE A 550 -14.86 -21.99 -56.27
C PHE A 550 -14.55 -23.14 -57.24
N GLY A 551 -15.59 -23.86 -57.66
CA GLY A 551 -15.50 -25.05 -58.50
C GLY A 551 -15.64 -24.78 -60.00
N TYR A 552 -14.90 -23.84 -60.56
CA TYR A 552 -15.02 -23.57 -62.01
C TYR A 552 -14.41 -24.72 -62.84
N ARG A 553 -15.17 -25.31 -63.76
CA ARG A 553 -14.60 -26.19 -64.80
C ARG A 553 -13.67 -25.33 -65.68
N SER A 554 -12.39 -25.66 -65.73
CA SER A 554 -11.32 -24.90 -66.42
C SER A 554 -11.61 -24.49 -67.87
N ARG A 555 -12.54 -25.18 -68.55
CA ARG A 555 -12.94 -24.90 -69.95
C ARG A 555 -13.95 -23.75 -70.14
N LEU A 556 -14.55 -23.20 -69.08
CA LEU A 556 -15.59 -22.16 -69.16
C LEU A 556 -15.25 -20.86 -68.41
N LYS A 557 -14.00 -20.71 -67.92
CA LYS A 557 -13.57 -19.62 -67.03
C LYS A 557 -13.82 -18.22 -67.64
N HIS A 558 -13.62 -18.05 -68.95
CA HIS A 558 -13.79 -16.78 -69.66
C HIS A 558 -15.25 -16.45 -70.06
N MET A 559 -16.19 -17.41 -69.99
CA MET A 559 -17.59 -17.17 -70.38
C MET A 559 -18.45 -16.58 -69.24
N PHE A 560 -17.99 -16.66 -67.99
CA PHE A 560 -18.76 -16.28 -66.80
C PHE A 560 -18.00 -15.31 -65.86
N GLU A 561 -17.00 -14.58 -66.36
CA GLU A 561 -16.16 -13.66 -65.54
C GLU A 561 -16.96 -12.70 -64.66
N VAL A 562 -18.08 -12.16 -65.15
CA VAL A 562 -18.95 -11.25 -64.39
C VAL A 562 -19.69 -11.97 -63.25
N ASN A 563 -20.27 -13.14 -63.51
CA ASN A 563 -20.98 -13.93 -62.50
C ASN A 563 -20.01 -14.47 -61.43
N ASN A 564 -18.81 -14.87 -61.84
CA ASN A 564 -17.77 -15.36 -60.94
C ASN A 564 -17.28 -14.27 -59.98
N ARG A 565 -17.16 -13.02 -60.48
CA ARG A 565 -16.79 -11.86 -59.66
C ARG A 565 -17.88 -11.49 -58.66
N ILE A 566 -19.16 -11.62 -59.04
CA ILE A 566 -20.30 -11.42 -58.12
C ILE A 566 -20.33 -12.51 -57.04
N GLN A 567 -20.12 -13.78 -57.39
CA GLN A 567 -20.04 -14.86 -56.40
C GLN A 567 -18.87 -14.69 -55.43
N MET A 568 -17.71 -14.23 -55.92
CA MET A 568 -16.54 -13.93 -55.10
C MET A 568 -16.80 -12.77 -54.13
N LEU A 569 -17.43 -11.69 -54.59
CA LEU A 569 -17.84 -10.57 -53.74
C LEU A 569 -18.86 -11.00 -52.66
N ASN A 570 -19.85 -11.81 -53.03
CA ASN A 570 -20.84 -12.33 -52.08
C ASN A 570 -20.18 -13.24 -51.04
N ALA A 571 -19.26 -14.12 -51.44
CA ALA A 571 -18.52 -14.97 -50.50
C ALA A 571 -17.62 -14.14 -49.56
N GLN A 572 -16.96 -13.10 -50.09
CA GLN A 572 -16.18 -12.17 -49.27
C GLN A 572 -17.08 -11.40 -48.29
N GLN A 573 -18.28 -11.00 -48.70
CA GLN A 573 -19.24 -10.33 -47.82
C GLN A 573 -19.72 -11.24 -46.69
N VAL A 574 -19.99 -12.51 -46.97
CA VAL A 574 -20.31 -13.52 -45.94
C VAL A 574 -19.14 -13.69 -44.98
N ALA A 575 -17.91 -13.84 -45.50
CA ALA A 575 -16.72 -13.95 -44.65
C ALA A 575 -16.53 -12.72 -43.76
N CYS A 576 -16.71 -11.51 -44.30
CA CYS A 576 -16.66 -10.27 -43.51
C CYS A 576 -17.75 -10.23 -42.43
N SER A 577 -18.99 -10.62 -42.74
CA SER A 577 -20.09 -10.67 -41.77
C SER A 577 -19.77 -11.63 -40.62
N VAL A 578 -19.28 -12.83 -40.92
CA VAL A 578 -18.90 -13.83 -39.92
C VAL A 578 -17.72 -13.34 -39.07
N ILE A 579 -16.75 -12.65 -39.69
CA ILE A 579 -15.61 -12.06 -38.97
C ILE A 579 -16.08 -10.94 -38.03
N ASP A 580 -17.03 -10.12 -38.43
CA ASP A 580 -17.56 -9.05 -37.56
C ASP A 580 -18.42 -9.60 -36.42
N GLU A 581 -19.23 -10.63 -36.68
CA GLU A 581 -19.93 -11.39 -35.63
C GLU A 581 -18.94 -12.05 -34.65
N TYR A 582 -17.84 -12.62 -35.15
CA TYR A 582 -16.77 -13.15 -34.31
C TYR A 582 -16.15 -12.06 -33.42
N LYS A 583 -15.83 -10.88 -33.97
CA LYS A 583 -15.26 -9.77 -33.16
C LYS A 583 -16.20 -9.35 -32.04
N GLN A 584 -17.50 -9.27 -32.33
CA GLN A 584 -18.51 -8.96 -31.32
C GLN A 584 -18.60 -10.07 -30.26
N PHE A 585 -18.63 -11.34 -30.70
CA PHE A 585 -18.64 -12.50 -29.81
C PHE A 585 -17.44 -12.51 -28.86
N VAL A 586 -16.23 -12.26 -29.36
CA VAL A 586 -15.02 -12.16 -28.53
C VAL A 586 -15.12 -11.01 -27.55
N ALA A 587 -15.56 -9.83 -27.98
CA ALA A 587 -15.74 -8.68 -27.10
C ALA A 587 -16.70 -8.99 -25.93
N ASP A 588 -17.82 -9.66 -26.23
CA ASP A 588 -18.80 -10.07 -25.23
C ASP A 588 -18.19 -11.09 -24.25
N LYS A 589 -17.46 -12.11 -24.74
CA LYS A 589 -16.82 -13.12 -23.88
C LYS A 589 -15.69 -12.55 -23.02
N MET A 590 -14.90 -11.64 -23.56
CA MET A 590 -13.82 -10.94 -22.84
C MET A 590 -14.34 -10.03 -21.71
N SER A 591 -15.63 -9.65 -21.77
CA SER A 591 -16.29 -8.87 -20.72
C SER A 591 -16.74 -9.71 -19.52
N LEU A 592 -16.87 -11.03 -19.69
CA LEU A 592 -17.31 -11.95 -18.64
C LEU A 592 -16.16 -12.24 -17.66
N PRO A 593 -16.45 -12.38 -16.36
CA PRO A 593 -15.48 -12.84 -15.37
C PRO A 593 -15.34 -14.36 -15.42
N ALA A 594 -15.04 -14.93 -16.59
CA ALA A 594 -14.87 -16.37 -16.78
C ALA A 594 -13.69 -16.69 -17.73
N ASP A 595 -12.99 -17.80 -17.44
CA ASP A 595 -11.89 -18.32 -18.26
C ASP A 595 -12.37 -18.78 -19.65
N PHE A 596 -11.41 -19.05 -20.54
CA PHE A 596 -11.62 -19.75 -21.79
C PHE A 596 -12.31 -21.11 -21.55
N SER A 597 -13.38 -21.32 -22.31
CA SER A 597 -14.06 -22.60 -22.38
C SER A 597 -14.00 -23.12 -23.82
N ASP A 598 -13.76 -24.42 -23.98
CA ASP A 598 -13.77 -25.11 -25.27
C ASP A 598 -15.10 -24.89 -26.02
N SER A 599 -16.20 -24.70 -25.27
CA SER A 599 -17.51 -24.36 -25.83
C SER A 599 -17.49 -23.10 -26.70
N TYR A 600 -16.59 -22.14 -26.44
CA TYR A 600 -16.48 -20.91 -27.22
C TYR A 600 -16.03 -21.19 -28.65
N ILE A 601 -15.10 -22.15 -28.83
CA ILE A 601 -14.65 -22.59 -30.15
C ILE A 601 -15.77 -23.37 -30.84
N THR A 602 -16.47 -24.24 -30.12
CA THR A 602 -17.62 -24.97 -30.69
C THR A 602 -18.67 -24.01 -31.21
N THR A 603 -19.06 -22.99 -30.43
CA THR A 603 -20.01 -21.95 -30.84
C THR A 603 -19.50 -21.13 -32.03
N LEU A 604 -18.21 -20.78 -32.06
CA LEU A 604 -17.60 -20.11 -33.21
C LEU A 604 -17.76 -20.94 -34.49
N LEU A 605 -17.48 -22.24 -34.44
CA LEU A 605 -17.60 -23.13 -35.59
C LEU A 605 -19.06 -23.32 -36.01
N GLU A 606 -19.99 -23.41 -35.06
CA GLU A 606 -21.43 -23.45 -35.33
C GLU A 606 -21.95 -22.17 -36.01
N ASN A 607 -21.45 -21.00 -35.61
CA ASN A 607 -21.82 -19.72 -36.23
C ASN A 607 -21.37 -19.66 -37.69
N VAL A 608 -20.14 -20.12 -37.99
CA VAL A 608 -19.66 -20.27 -39.37
C VAL A 608 -20.60 -21.18 -40.16
N GLU A 609 -20.95 -22.34 -39.61
CA GLU A 609 -21.82 -23.30 -40.28
C GLU A 609 -23.24 -22.76 -40.54
N LYS A 610 -23.78 -22.00 -39.59
CA LYS A 610 -25.08 -21.35 -39.73
C LYS A 610 -25.05 -20.32 -40.85
N ALA A 611 -24.06 -19.43 -40.86
CA ALA A 611 -23.90 -18.43 -41.91
C ALA A 611 -23.75 -19.07 -43.30
N LEU A 612 -22.98 -20.16 -43.42
CA LEU A 612 -22.82 -20.87 -44.68
C LEU A 612 -24.07 -21.62 -45.15
N LYS A 613 -24.94 -22.08 -44.23
CA LYS A 613 -26.23 -22.71 -44.57
C LYS A 613 -27.28 -21.69 -45.02
N GLU A 614 -27.27 -20.51 -44.43
CA GLU A 614 -28.20 -19.42 -44.76
C GLU A 614 -27.86 -18.75 -46.10
N THR A 615 -26.63 -18.92 -46.58
CA THR A 615 -26.18 -18.34 -47.84
C THR A 615 -26.25 -19.33 -49.02
N SER A 616 -27.02 -19.02 -50.06
CA SER A 616 -27.19 -19.86 -51.25
C SER A 616 -26.05 -19.70 -52.29
N ILE A 617 -24.78 -19.76 -51.88
CA ILE A 617 -23.61 -19.61 -52.76
C ILE A 617 -23.00 -20.99 -53.07
N GLU A 618 -22.65 -21.25 -54.33
CA GLU A 618 -21.90 -22.45 -54.74
C GLU A 618 -20.41 -22.34 -54.38
N ILE A 619 -20.07 -22.61 -53.11
CA ILE A 619 -18.69 -22.61 -52.60
C ILE A 619 -18.14 -24.03 -52.44
N ARG A 620 -16.82 -24.21 -52.64
CA ARG A 620 -16.14 -25.47 -52.34
C ARG A 620 -15.91 -25.60 -50.84
N SER A 621 -15.81 -26.84 -50.37
CA SER A 621 -15.37 -27.19 -49.02
C SER A 621 -14.07 -26.51 -48.56
N ALA A 622 -13.19 -26.06 -49.48
CA ALA A 622 -11.96 -25.36 -49.13
C ALA A 622 -12.24 -23.99 -48.46
N PHE A 623 -13.30 -23.28 -48.89
CA PHE A 623 -13.71 -22.00 -48.32
C PHE A 623 -14.11 -22.12 -46.85
N GLU A 624 -14.97 -23.10 -46.53
CA GLU A 624 -15.40 -23.37 -45.16
C GLU A 624 -14.21 -23.68 -44.26
N VAL A 625 -13.28 -24.53 -44.73
CA VAL A 625 -12.11 -24.90 -43.94
C VAL A 625 -11.17 -23.71 -43.75
N ASP A 626 -10.89 -22.92 -44.79
CA ASP A 626 -9.99 -21.77 -44.69
C ASP A 626 -10.55 -20.70 -43.75
N LEU A 627 -11.87 -20.46 -43.79
CA LEU A 627 -12.54 -19.52 -42.89
C LEU A 627 -12.52 -20.02 -41.43
N LYS A 628 -12.79 -21.31 -41.20
CA LYS A 628 -12.70 -21.93 -39.86
C LYS A 628 -11.28 -21.87 -39.31
N VAL A 629 -10.27 -22.20 -40.13
CA VAL A 629 -8.84 -22.13 -39.75
C VAL A 629 -8.43 -20.69 -39.41
N TYR A 630 -8.85 -19.71 -40.23
CA TYR A 630 -8.59 -18.30 -39.98
C TYR A 630 -9.18 -17.84 -38.64
N LEU A 631 -10.45 -18.16 -38.38
CA LEU A 631 -11.13 -17.78 -37.14
C LEU A 631 -10.59 -18.52 -35.92
N CYS A 632 -10.29 -19.81 -36.01
CA CYS A 632 -9.65 -20.56 -34.93
C CYS A 632 -8.27 -20.00 -34.59
N ARG A 633 -7.47 -19.58 -35.59
CA ARG A 633 -6.19 -18.90 -35.35
C ARG A 633 -6.38 -17.58 -34.61
N ALA A 634 -7.34 -16.76 -35.05
CA ALA A 634 -7.68 -15.52 -34.34
C ALA A 634 -8.14 -15.80 -32.90
N ALA A 635 -8.97 -16.83 -32.73
CA ALA A 635 -9.49 -17.25 -31.43
C ALA A 635 -8.40 -17.77 -30.49
N CYS A 636 -7.38 -18.49 -30.98
CA CYS A 636 -6.21 -18.85 -30.18
C CYS A 636 -5.57 -17.59 -29.59
N ASN A 637 -5.31 -16.57 -30.41
CA ASN A 637 -4.68 -15.33 -29.93
C ASN A 637 -5.55 -14.54 -28.95
N ASP A 638 -6.86 -14.48 -29.16
CA ASP A 638 -7.75 -13.70 -28.33
C ASP A 638 -8.12 -14.42 -27.02
N PHE A 639 -8.42 -15.72 -27.08
CA PHE A 639 -8.76 -16.50 -25.89
C PHE A 639 -7.53 -16.98 -25.11
N GLN A 640 -6.33 -17.06 -25.70
CA GLN A 640 -5.10 -17.28 -24.92
C GLN A 640 -4.85 -16.08 -24.01
N LYS A 641 -5.11 -14.84 -24.47
CA LYS A 641 -5.03 -13.65 -23.60
C LYS A 641 -6.05 -13.70 -22.47
N LEU A 642 -7.25 -14.22 -22.73
CA LEU A 642 -8.26 -14.45 -21.70
C LEU A 642 -7.75 -15.47 -20.68
N HIS A 643 -7.20 -16.59 -21.14
CA HIS A 643 -6.66 -17.65 -20.30
C HIS A 643 -5.45 -17.20 -19.46
N ASP A 644 -4.50 -16.50 -20.08
CA ASP A 644 -3.33 -15.93 -19.41
C ASP A 644 -3.71 -14.91 -18.33
N ARG A 645 -4.81 -14.17 -18.52
CA ARG A 645 -5.33 -13.25 -17.50
C ARG A 645 -5.79 -14.01 -16.25
N PHE A 646 -6.52 -15.11 -16.41
CA PHE A 646 -6.91 -15.96 -15.28
C PHE A 646 -5.71 -16.64 -14.62
N ALA A 647 -4.71 -17.01 -15.42
CA ALA A 647 -3.47 -17.55 -14.90
C ALA A 647 -2.73 -16.56 -13.98
N LYS A 648 -2.75 -15.26 -14.33
CA LYS A 648 -2.19 -14.18 -13.52
C LYS A 648 -3.06 -13.80 -12.32
N ASP A 649 -4.38 -13.96 -12.40
CA ASP A 649 -5.26 -13.82 -11.24
C ASP A 649 -4.90 -14.84 -10.14
N SER A 650 -4.32 -16.00 -10.49
CA SER A 650 -3.71 -16.93 -9.54
C SER A 650 -2.43 -16.38 -8.87
N GLU A 651 -1.61 -15.61 -9.59
CA GLU A 651 -0.45 -14.92 -9.01
C GLU A 651 -0.91 -13.83 -8.04
N LEU A 652 -1.98 -13.09 -8.40
CA LEU A 652 -2.63 -12.12 -7.53
C LEU A 652 -3.22 -12.79 -6.27
N LEU A 653 -3.89 -13.94 -6.42
CA LEU A 653 -4.38 -14.73 -5.29
C LEU A 653 -3.23 -15.17 -4.38
N THR A 654 -2.08 -15.53 -4.95
CA THR A 654 -0.89 -15.90 -4.18
C THR A 654 -0.38 -14.72 -3.35
N LEU A 655 -0.34 -13.52 -3.95
CA LEU A 655 0.02 -12.29 -3.25
C LEU A 655 -0.97 -11.97 -2.11
N ILE A 656 -2.27 -11.99 -2.40
CA ILE A 656 -3.35 -11.77 -1.41
C ILE A 656 -3.25 -12.79 -0.27
N THR A 657 -2.98 -14.05 -0.60
CA THR A 657 -2.86 -15.12 0.41
C THR A 657 -1.61 -14.95 1.26
N ALA A 658 -0.50 -14.48 0.68
CA ALA A 658 0.73 -14.19 1.42
C ALA A 658 0.55 -13.05 2.44
N THR A 659 -0.29 -12.05 2.14
CA THR A 659 -0.57 -10.92 3.03
C THR A 659 -1.66 -11.22 4.07
N LYS A 660 -2.34 -12.37 3.99
CA LYS A 660 -3.40 -12.78 4.92
C LYS A 660 -3.03 -12.62 6.39
N SER A 661 -1.82 -13.02 6.77
CA SER A 661 -1.34 -12.94 8.16
C SER A 661 -1.35 -11.50 8.71
N MET A 662 -1.08 -10.49 7.87
CA MET A 662 -1.17 -9.09 8.26
C MET A 662 -2.62 -8.67 8.51
N TYR A 663 -3.55 -9.05 7.63
CA TYR A 663 -4.97 -8.71 7.79
C TYR A 663 -5.59 -9.37 9.03
N VAL A 664 -5.21 -10.62 9.33
CA VAL A 664 -5.63 -11.31 10.57
C VAL A 664 -5.15 -10.54 11.81
N ALA A 665 -3.86 -10.18 11.84
CA ALA A 665 -3.29 -9.47 12.97
C ALA A 665 -3.96 -8.08 13.18
N GLU A 666 -4.24 -7.37 12.09
CA GLU A 666 -4.94 -6.08 12.14
C GLU A 666 -6.38 -6.25 12.62
N PHE A 667 -7.11 -7.25 12.13
CA PHE A 667 -8.47 -7.55 12.58
C PHE A 667 -8.54 -7.84 14.09
N ILE A 668 -7.65 -8.70 14.59
CA ILE A 668 -7.55 -9.00 16.02
C ILE A 668 -7.21 -7.74 16.81
N TYR A 669 -6.22 -6.97 16.35
CA TYR A 669 -5.82 -5.72 17.00
C TYR A 669 -6.99 -4.73 17.11
N GLN A 670 -7.73 -4.53 16.02
CA GLN A 670 -8.89 -3.63 15.98
C GLN A 670 -10.00 -4.12 16.93
N PHE A 671 -10.31 -5.41 16.94
CA PHE A 671 -11.27 -5.98 17.88
C PHE A 671 -10.85 -5.72 19.33
N ARG A 672 -9.61 -6.09 19.69
CA ARG A 672 -9.06 -5.93 21.06
C ARG A 672 -9.10 -4.47 21.51
N LYS A 673 -8.81 -3.54 20.61
CA LYS A 673 -8.89 -2.10 20.91
C LYS A 673 -10.32 -1.62 21.15
N ARG A 674 -11.29 -2.09 20.38
CA ARG A 674 -12.71 -1.72 20.56
C ARG A 674 -13.30 -2.30 21.86
N ASP A 675 -13.08 -3.58 22.12
CA ASP A 675 -13.48 -4.25 23.38
C ASP A 675 -12.83 -3.54 24.58
N GLN A 676 -11.55 -3.20 24.48
CA GLN A 676 -10.85 -2.44 25.51
C GLN A 676 -11.45 -1.05 25.74
N CYS A 677 -11.74 -0.27 24.68
CA CYS A 677 -12.41 1.04 24.80
C CYS A 677 -13.75 0.91 25.54
N GLN A 678 -14.55 -0.09 25.19
CA GLN A 678 -15.83 -0.32 25.83
C GLN A 678 -15.69 -0.64 27.32
N ARG A 679 -14.82 -1.58 27.70
CA ARG A 679 -14.60 -1.95 29.11
C ARG A 679 -14.11 -0.77 29.94
N VAL A 680 -13.26 0.08 29.38
CA VAL A 680 -12.81 1.29 30.08
C VAL A 680 -13.91 2.32 30.18
N ALA A 681 -14.77 2.46 29.16
CA ALA A 681 -15.94 3.34 29.23
C ALA A 681 -16.92 2.85 30.31
N GLU A 682 -17.18 1.55 30.41
CA GLU A 682 -17.99 0.94 31.47
C GLU A 682 -17.39 1.18 32.86
N ALA A 683 -16.08 0.94 33.03
CA ALA A 683 -15.39 1.18 34.30
C ALA A 683 -15.43 2.66 34.69
N PHE A 684 -15.15 3.57 33.75
CA PHE A 684 -15.20 5.02 34.00
C PHE A 684 -16.61 5.47 34.39
N THR A 685 -17.61 4.96 33.67
CA THR A 685 -19.01 5.27 33.89
C THR A 685 -19.47 4.80 35.27
N SER A 686 -19.13 3.57 35.66
CA SER A 686 -19.51 3.00 36.96
C SER A 686 -18.71 3.58 38.14
N MET A 687 -17.41 3.84 37.97
CA MET A 687 -16.52 4.23 39.07
C MET A 687 -16.46 5.74 39.29
N VAL A 688 -16.71 6.56 38.26
CA VAL A 688 -16.56 8.02 38.31
C VAL A 688 -17.87 8.72 38.02
N ILE A 689 -18.50 8.47 36.86
CA ILE A 689 -19.69 9.23 36.45
C ILE A 689 -20.89 8.93 37.35
N LYS A 690 -21.22 7.66 37.60
CA LYS A 690 -22.39 7.30 38.43
C LYS A 690 -22.31 7.90 39.84
N PRO A 691 -21.19 7.76 40.58
CA PRO A 691 -21.07 8.40 41.90
C PRO A 691 -21.18 9.92 41.84
N THR A 692 -20.53 10.58 40.86
CA THR A 692 -20.61 12.03 40.68
C THR A 692 -22.04 12.50 40.40
N MET A 693 -22.78 11.79 39.55
CA MET A 693 -24.19 12.10 39.28
C MET A 693 -25.06 11.94 40.52
N MET A 694 -24.87 10.86 41.27
CA MET A 694 -25.61 10.62 42.51
C MET A 694 -25.37 11.71 43.53
N ASP A 695 -24.11 12.11 43.76
CA ASP A 695 -23.77 13.20 44.67
C ASP A 695 -24.36 14.54 44.18
N TYR A 696 -24.22 14.88 42.89
CA TYR A 696 -24.77 16.12 42.33
C TYR A 696 -26.29 16.27 42.50
N VAL A 697 -27.01 15.15 42.38
CA VAL A 697 -28.47 15.08 42.56
C VAL A 697 -28.83 15.23 44.04
N HIS A 698 -28.14 14.53 44.96
CA HIS A 698 -28.53 14.47 46.37
C HIS A 698 -28.00 15.63 47.23
N ARG A 699 -26.83 16.18 46.91
CA ARG A 699 -26.14 17.25 47.66
C ARG A 699 -27.04 18.46 48.00
N PRO A 700 -27.80 19.06 47.06
CA PRO A 700 -28.67 20.20 47.38
C PRO A 700 -30.01 19.82 48.01
N LEU A 701 -30.41 18.54 47.99
CA LEU A 701 -31.75 18.12 48.41
C LEU A 701 -31.98 18.35 49.91
N GLY A 702 -30.98 18.06 50.76
CA GLY A 702 -31.10 18.23 52.21
C GLY A 702 -31.51 19.65 52.59
N MET A 703 -30.83 20.65 52.05
CA MET A 703 -31.13 22.07 52.31
C MET A 703 -32.43 22.53 51.64
N ARG A 704 -32.81 21.97 50.48
CA ARG A 704 -34.11 22.25 49.86
C ARG A 704 -35.27 21.75 50.71
N ILE A 705 -35.15 20.54 51.29
CA ILE A 705 -36.14 19.98 52.21
C ILE A 705 -36.30 20.89 53.43
N VAL A 706 -35.19 21.34 54.03
CA VAL A 706 -35.21 22.29 55.16
C VAL A 706 -35.98 23.56 54.80
N LYS A 707 -35.67 24.17 53.64
CA LYS A 707 -36.35 25.40 53.18
C LYS A 707 -37.83 25.17 52.89
N GLU A 708 -38.20 24.03 52.33
CA GLU A 708 -39.61 23.69 52.05
C GLU A 708 -40.40 23.56 53.36
N ILE A 709 -39.88 22.79 54.34
CA ILE A 709 -40.49 22.64 55.67
C ILE A 709 -40.64 24.00 56.35
N GLN A 710 -39.62 24.86 56.29
CA GLN A 710 -39.66 26.21 56.84
C GLN A 710 -40.70 27.12 56.17
N SER A 711 -40.89 26.97 54.86
CA SER A 711 -41.88 27.75 54.12
C SER A 711 -43.32 27.31 54.40
N GLN A 712 -43.53 26.03 54.69
CA GLN A 712 -44.85 25.45 54.96
C GLN A 712 -45.25 25.57 56.43
N VAL A 713 -44.28 25.53 57.35
CA VAL A 713 -44.51 25.45 58.79
C VAL A 713 -43.74 26.55 59.51
N GLN A 714 -44.45 27.59 59.97
CA GLN A 714 -43.84 28.75 60.65
C GLN A 714 -43.15 28.41 61.98
N GLN A 715 -43.43 27.23 62.54
CA GLN A 715 -42.87 26.74 63.80
C GLN A 715 -41.34 26.70 63.81
N PHE A 716 -40.68 26.53 62.64
CA PHE A 716 -39.23 26.41 62.55
C PHE A 716 -38.47 27.73 62.37
N GLN A 717 -39.15 28.88 62.44
CA GLN A 717 -38.53 30.18 62.18
C GLN A 717 -37.66 30.68 63.34
N SER A 718 -38.05 30.44 64.59
CA SER A 718 -37.27 30.79 65.78
C SER A 718 -37.39 29.72 66.87
N PRO A 719 -36.41 29.62 67.80
CA PRO A 719 -36.50 28.72 68.95
C PRO A 719 -37.76 28.95 69.79
N ARG A 720 -38.19 30.21 69.90
CA ARG A 720 -39.35 30.63 70.69
C ARG A 720 -40.66 30.16 70.05
N THR A 721 -40.84 30.38 68.76
CA THR A 721 -42.03 29.93 68.01
C THR A 721 -42.11 28.40 67.97
N PHE A 722 -40.98 27.72 67.81
CA PHE A 722 -40.93 26.26 67.86
C PHE A 722 -41.38 25.74 69.23
N HIS A 723 -40.86 26.34 70.31
CA HIS A 723 -41.20 25.93 71.65
C HIS A 723 -42.69 26.15 71.98
N GLN A 724 -43.26 27.29 71.57
CA GLN A 724 -44.69 27.54 71.69
C GLN A 724 -45.50 26.44 70.99
N SER A 725 -45.20 26.15 69.73
CA SER A 725 -45.95 25.17 68.95
C SER A 725 -45.89 23.75 69.53
N LEU A 726 -44.74 23.39 70.11
CA LEU A 726 -44.54 22.11 70.78
C LEU A 726 -45.44 21.97 72.02
N LEU A 727 -45.63 23.06 72.76
CA LEU A 727 -46.51 23.11 73.92
C LEU A 727 -47.99 23.12 73.51
N GLU A 728 -48.34 23.77 72.41
CA GLU A 728 -49.70 23.68 71.84
C GLU A 728 -50.01 22.23 71.44
N GLU A 729 -49.12 21.59 70.68
CA GLU A 729 -49.25 20.19 70.23
C GLU A 729 -49.35 19.22 71.41
N LEU A 730 -48.56 19.41 72.47
CA LEU A 730 -48.60 18.57 73.67
C LEU A 730 -49.99 18.59 74.36
N ILE A 731 -50.66 19.74 74.41
CA ILE A 731 -52.02 19.81 74.94
C ILE A 731 -53.01 19.13 73.99
N GLU A 732 -52.91 19.39 72.69
CA GLU A 732 -53.80 18.82 71.67
C GLU A 732 -53.67 17.29 71.58
N GLU A 733 -52.48 16.74 71.81
CA GLU A 733 -52.24 15.28 71.87
C GLU A 733 -52.89 14.60 73.08
N ASP A 734 -53.11 15.35 74.17
CA ASP A 734 -53.66 14.88 75.44
C ASP A 734 -53.02 13.57 75.97
N ASN A 735 -51.72 13.41 75.76
CA ASN A 735 -51.00 12.17 76.06
C ASN A 735 -50.03 12.37 77.23
N PHE A 736 -50.25 11.64 78.32
CA PHE A 736 -49.43 11.74 79.53
C PHE A 736 -47.97 11.34 79.28
N GLU A 737 -47.72 10.28 78.51
CA GLU A 737 -46.38 9.83 78.16
C GLU A 737 -45.60 10.88 77.35
N SER A 738 -46.26 11.59 76.42
CA SER A 738 -45.65 12.72 75.68
C SER A 738 -45.23 13.85 76.63
N PHE A 739 -46.11 14.22 77.58
CA PHE A 739 -45.78 15.22 78.61
C PHE A 739 -44.63 14.76 79.50
N LEU A 740 -44.62 13.49 79.92
CA LEU A 740 -43.57 12.93 80.77
C LEU A 740 -42.21 12.94 80.05
N GLU A 741 -42.16 12.52 78.79
CA GLU A 741 -40.93 12.53 77.98
C GLU A 741 -40.40 13.97 77.82
N TYR A 742 -41.27 14.93 77.47
CA TYR A 742 -40.91 16.34 77.36
C TYR A 742 -40.35 16.91 78.69
N LEU A 743 -40.95 16.55 79.83
CA LEU A 743 -40.54 17.03 81.15
C LEU A 743 -39.22 16.41 81.62
N LEU A 744 -38.98 15.12 81.33
CA LEU A 744 -37.75 14.41 81.68
C LEU A 744 -36.57 14.77 80.77
N SER A 745 -36.81 14.93 79.47
CA SER A 745 -35.77 15.25 78.49
C SER A 745 -36.31 16.09 77.32
N HIS A 746 -36.37 17.40 77.54
CA HIS A 746 -36.75 18.40 76.54
C HIS A 746 -35.98 18.28 75.22
N GLU A 747 -34.67 18.02 75.31
CA GLU A 747 -33.80 17.89 74.13
C GLU A 747 -34.17 16.69 73.26
N LYS A 748 -34.32 15.51 73.87
CA LYS A 748 -34.68 14.28 73.15
C LYS A 748 -36.07 14.39 72.51
N PHE A 749 -37.02 14.97 73.24
CA PHE A 749 -38.37 15.20 72.74
C PHE A 749 -38.38 16.14 71.53
N LYS A 750 -37.63 17.26 71.58
CA LYS A 750 -37.45 18.16 70.43
C LYS A 750 -36.88 17.44 69.21
N VAL A 751 -35.78 16.69 69.39
CA VAL A 751 -35.14 15.97 68.27
C VAL A 751 -36.09 14.95 67.63
N ARG A 752 -36.82 14.18 68.45
CA ARG A 752 -37.81 13.21 67.98
C ARG A 752 -38.92 13.88 67.17
N LYS A 753 -39.49 14.99 67.67
CA LYS A 753 -40.54 15.74 66.97
C LYS A 753 -40.09 16.33 65.65
N ILE A 754 -38.85 16.82 65.58
CA ILE A 754 -38.26 17.29 64.32
C ILE A 754 -38.11 16.13 63.34
N GLN A 755 -37.65 14.96 63.80
CA GLN A 755 -37.54 13.76 62.96
C GLN A 755 -38.90 13.30 62.43
N GLU A 756 -39.93 13.23 63.29
CA GLU A 756 -41.31 12.89 62.89
C GLU A 756 -41.83 13.86 61.82
N LYS A 757 -41.60 15.17 61.99
CA LYS A 757 -42.05 16.18 61.03
C LYS A 757 -41.33 16.09 59.69
N VAL A 758 -40.02 15.86 59.70
CA VAL A 758 -39.22 15.62 58.47
C VAL A 758 -39.71 14.35 57.76
N MET A 759 -39.97 13.27 58.52
CA MET A 759 -40.44 12.00 57.97
C MET A 759 -41.84 12.12 57.34
N ALA A 760 -42.77 12.84 58.00
CA ALA A 760 -44.09 13.11 57.46
C ALA A 760 -44.01 13.93 56.16
N HIS A 761 -43.21 15.01 56.15
CA HIS A 761 -43.00 15.84 54.97
C HIS A 761 -42.46 15.05 53.78
N LEU A 762 -41.46 14.19 54.01
CA LEU A 762 -40.87 13.35 52.97
C LEU A 762 -41.86 12.30 52.44
N SER A 763 -42.76 11.80 53.28
CA SER A 763 -43.76 10.80 52.90
C SER A 763 -44.90 11.40 52.06
N GLU A 764 -45.21 12.69 52.26
CA GLU A 764 -46.28 13.42 51.55
C GLU A 764 -45.79 14.20 50.32
N SER A 765 -44.49 14.52 50.23
CA SER A 765 -43.95 15.38 49.17
C SER A 765 -43.84 14.69 47.80
N THR A 766 -44.56 15.21 46.81
CA THR A 766 -44.41 14.82 45.39
C THR A 766 -43.30 15.59 44.66
N ASN A 767 -42.77 16.65 45.28
CA ASN A 767 -41.77 17.54 44.67
C ASN A 767 -40.38 16.88 44.57
N LEU A 768 -40.07 15.95 45.47
CA LEU A 768 -38.79 15.23 45.50
C LEU A 768 -38.48 14.48 44.20
N LYS A 769 -39.48 13.84 43.58
CA LYS A 769 -39.31 13.14 42.30
C LYS A 769 -38.97 14.12 41.18
N LYS A 770 -39.71 15.23 41.09
CA LYS A 770 -39.50 16.28 40.09
C LYS A 770 -38.10 16.88 40.21
N TRP A 771 -37.65 17.16 41.43
CA TRP A 771 -36.31 17.73 41.65
C TRP A 771 -35.19 16.77 41.28
N ARG A 772 -35.30 15.49 41.66
CA ARG A 772 -34.31 14.47 41.29
C ARG A 772 -34.22 14.31 39.77
N GLN A 773 -35.36 14.25 39.07
CA GLN A 773 -35.39 14.18 37.61
C GLN A 773 -34.84 15.43 36.93
N GLN A 774 -35.18 16.64 37.42
CA GLN A 774 -34.65 17.89 36.89
C GLN A 774 -33.12 17.94 37.03
N ARG A 775 -32.60 17.62 38.22
CA ARG A 775 -31.15 17.61 38.49
C ARG A 775 -30.41 16.54 37.69
N LEU A 776 -31.03 15.37 37.49
CA LEU A 776 -30.50 14.33 36.62
C LEU A 776 -30.37 14.84 35.17
N GLY A 777 -31.39 15.54 34.65
CA GLY A 777 -31.33 16.18 33.33
C GLY A 777 -30.21 17.21 33.22
N GLU A 778 -30.05 18.06 34.23
CA GLU A 778 -28.98 19.07 34.31
C GLU A 778 -27.59 18.42 34.25
N ILE A 779 -27.31 17.42 35.11
CA ILE A 779 -25.98 16.79 35.16
C ILE A 779 -25.67 15.96 33.91
N VAL A 780 -26.66 15.27 33.33
CA VAL A 780 -26.45 14.56 32.05
C VAL A 780 -26.07 15.55 30.95
N GLY A 781 -26.72 16.71 30.89
CA GLY A 781 -26.35 17.79 29.97
C GLY A 781 -24.93 18.29 30.19
N LYS A 782 -24.52 18.50 31.45
CA LYS A 782 -23.14 18.92 31.80
C LYS A 782 -22.10 17.86 31.42
N VAL A 783 -22.38 16.59 31.69
CA VAL A 783 -21.51 15.46 31.31
C VAL A 783 -21.36 15.38 29.80
N ALA A 784 -22.46 15.43 29.04
CA ALA A 784 -22.41 15.44 27.58
C ALA A 784 -21.62 16.63 27.02
N ALA A 785 -21.78 17.83 27.59
CA ALA A 785 -21.00 19.01 27.21
C ALA A 785 -19.50 18.85 27.50
N ALA A 786 -19.14 18.30 28.67
CA ALA A 786 -17.75 18.01 29.03
C ALA A 786 -17.11 16.97 28.09
N VAL A 787 -17.87 15.95 27.64
CA VAL A 787 -17.40 15.00 26.62
C VAL A 787 -17.08 15.74 25.32
N SER A 788 -18.01 16.55 24.81
CA SER A 788 -17.83 17.30 23.56
C SER A 788 -16.64 18.28 23.61
N GLN A 789 -16.48 19.03 24.71
CA GLN A 789 -15.34 19.95 24.90
C GLN A 789 -13.98 19.23 24.98
N THR A 790 -13.98 17.97 25.39
CA THR A 790 -12.77 17.14 25.45
C THR A 790 -12.45 16.50 24.09
N ALA A 791 -13.46 16.34 23.22
CA ALA A 791 -13.31 15.80 21.87
C ALA A 791 -12.79 16.83 20.84
N GLU A 792 -12.93 18.14 21.10
CA GLU A 792 -12.36 19.20 20.26
C GLU A 792 -10.81 19.22 20.37
N GLY A 793 -10.15 18.48 19.46
CA GLY A 793 -8.68 18.51 19.29
C GLY A 793 -7.97 17.15 19.24
N THR A 794 -8.70 16.02 19.33
CA THR A 794 -8.13 14.67 19.45
C THR A 794 -8.64 13.66 18.41
N SER A 795 -9.22 14.12 17.29
CA SER A 795 -9.83 13.23 16.30
C SER A 795 -8.82 12.27 15.67
N GLY A 796 -9.16 10.98 15.67
CA GLY A 796 -8.43 9.93 14.94
C GLY A 796 -7.08 9.44 15.52
N VAL A 797 -6.55 10.02 16.61
CA VAL A 797 -5.21 9.67 17.14
C VAL A 797 -5.29 8.77 18.38
N LEU A 798 -4.51 7.69 18.39
CA LEU A 798 -4.27 6.88 19.59
C LEU A 798 -3.62 7.74 20.66
N SER A 799 -4.32 7.88 21.79
CA SER A 799 -3.91 8.77 22.88
C SER A 799 -4.04 8.03 24.20
N ASP A 800 -3.19 8.40 25.15
CA ASP A 800 -3.26 7.90 26.51
C ASP A 800 -4.61 8.29 27.12
N THR A 801 -5.35 7.29 27.59
CA THR A 801 -6.72 7.49 28.07
C THR A 801 -6.76 8.34 29.34
N LYS A 802 -5.79 8.18 30.25
CA LYS A 802 -5.77 8.86 31.55
C LYS A 802 -5.75 10.39 31.46
N PRO A 803 -4.84 11.05 30.72
CA PRO A 803 -4.85 12.52 30.58
C PRO A 803 -6.16 13.06 29.98
N LEU A 804 -6.78 12.32 29.06
CA LEU A 804 -8.04 12.72 28.44
C LEU A 804 -9.21 12.60 29.42
N LEU A 805 -9.25 11.54 30.23
CA LEU A 805 -10.23 11.40 31.31
C LEU A 805 -10.04 12.46 32.40
N GLU A 806 -8.80 12.79 32.75
CA GLU A 806 -8.49 13.86 33.71
C GLU A 806 -8.95 15.23 33.18
N ARG A 807 -8.72 15.51 31.89
CA ARG A 807 -9.23 16.72 31.23
C ARG A 807 -10.76 16.76 31.19
N PHE A 808 -11.40 15.63 30.89
CA PHE A 808 -12.85 15.51 30.97
C PHE A 808 -13.37 15.83 32.37
N CYS A 809 -12.75 15.28 33.43
CA CYS A 809 -13.11 15.58 34.82
C CYS A 809 -12.94 17.06 35.15
N LEU A 810 -11.84 17.70 34.70
CA LEU A 810 -11.62 19.13 34.88
C LEU A 810 -12.68 19.99 34.18
N ASN A 811 -13.06 19.63 32.95
CA ASN A 811 -14.12 20.31 32.21
C ASN A 811 -15.46 20.19 32.94
N LEU A 812 -15.76 19.02 33.51
CA LEU A 812 -16.99 18.80 34.27
C LEU A 812 -17.04 19.62 35.57
N GLU A 813 -15.91 19.82 36.24
CA GLU A 813 -15.79 20.63 37.47
C GLU A 813 -15.78 22.15 37.22
N SER A 814 -15.56 22.59 35.98
CA SER A 814 -15.45 24.02 35.64
C SER A 814 -16.69 24.85 36.02
N ASP A 815 -17.83 24.21 36.18
CA ASP A 815 -19.12 24.81 36.53
C ASP A 815 -19.33 24.96 38.06
N GLY A 816 -18.32 24.63 38.90
CA GLY A 816 -18.28 24.90 40.35
C GLY A 816 -19.22 24.08 41.24
N ASP A 817 -20.33 23.57 40.70
CA ASP A 817 -21.36 22.80 41.41
C ASP A 817 -21.12 21.28 41.38
N VAL A 818 -20.13 20.80 40.64
CA VAL A 818 -19.83 19.37 40.45
C VAL A 818 -18.48 19.04 41.06
N ASP A 819 -18.42 17.94 41.81
CA ASP A 819 -17.21 17.45 42.47
C ASP A 819 -16.92 16.02 42.00
N VAL A 820 -15.74 15.79 41.42
CA VAL A 820 -15.39 14.52 40.76
C VAL A 820 -14.27 13.83 41.52
N THR A 821 -14.56 12.63 42.03
CA THR A 821 -13.54 11.81 42.69
C THR A 821 -12.61 11.19 41.65
N ARG A 822 -11.34 11.63 41.62
CA ARG A 822 -10.32 11.15 40.67
C ARG A 822 -9.56 9.90 41.14
N ALA A 823 -9.69 9.50 42.41
CA ALA A 823 -8.95 8.36 42.95
C ALA A 823 -9.07 7.05 42.12
N PRO A 824 -10.25 6.69 41.56
CA PRO A 824 -10.38 5.50 40.72
C PRO A 824 -9.53 5.53 39.43
N LEU A 825 -9.18 6.71 38.91
CA LEU A 825 -8.40 6.87 37.68
C LEU A 825 -6.94 6.41 37.80
N ASN A 826 -6.46 6.16 39.02
CA ASN A 826 -5.11 5.64 39.26
C ASN A 826 -5.01 4.11 39.06
N GLY A 827 -6.13 3.44 38.76
CA GLY A 827 -6.16 2.01 38.48
C GLY A 827 -5.55 1.63 37.11
N PRO A 828 -5.17 0.36 36.92
CA PRO A 828 -4.59 -0.13 35.67
C PRO A 828 -5.56 -0.04 34.47
N TYR A 829 -6.88 -0.03 34.71
CA TYR A 829 -7.90 0.10 33.68
C TYR A 829 -7.79 1.39 32.84
N PHE A 830 -7.25 2.47 33.41
CA PHE A 830 -7.21 3.78 32.74
C PHE A 830 -5.83 4.13 32.17
N SER A 831 -4.83 3.27 32.38
CA SER A 831 -3.44 3.47 31.95
C SER A 831 -3.16 2.81 30.59
N ILE A 832 -4.08 2.94 29.65
CA ILE A 832 -4.04 2.28 28.34
C ILE A 832 -4.13 3.31 27.21
N THR A 833 -3.95 2.87 25.97
CA THR A 833 -4.18 3.68 24.76
C THR A 833 -5.50 3.32 24.10
N THR A 834 -6.31 4.33 23.79
CA THR A 834 -7.65 4.15 23.21
C THR A 834 -7.84 4.96 21.93
N LYS A 835 -8.71 4.50 21.04
CA LYS A 835 -9.23 5.32 19.95
C LYS A 835 -10.33 6.22 20.52
N TRP A 836 -9.99 7.49 20.76
CA TRP A 836 -10.84 8.42 21.52
C TRP A 836 -12.25 8.58 20.93
N ASP A 837 -12.37 8.70 19.60
CA ASP A 837 -13.68 8.85 18.94
C ASP A 837 -14.62 7.67 19.27
N TYR A 838 -14.09 6.44 19.21
CA TYR A 838 -14.86 5.24 19.52
C TYR A 838 -15.19 5.13 21.01
N PHE A 839 -14.24 5.52 21.87
CA PHE A 839 -14.45 5.59 23.32
C PHE A 839 -15.58 6.57 23.67
N VAL A 840 -15.62 7.74 23.03
CA VAL A 840 -16.68 8.74 23.20
C VAL A 840 -18.04 8.18 22.78
N THR A 841 -18.13 7.45 21.67
CA THR A 841 -19.37 6.76 21.26
C THR A 841 -19.84 5.80 22.35
N CYS A 842 -18.96 4.93 22.84
CA CYS A 842 -19.29 3.98 23.92
C CYS A 842 -19.74 4.70 25.20
N LEU A 843 -19.05 5.78 25.57
CA LEU A 843 -19.36 6.57 26.77
C LEU A 843 -20.75 7.23 26.67
N MET A 844 -21.09 7.77 25.50
CA MET A 844 -22.40 8.40 25.27
C MET A 844 -23.55 7.38 25.27
N GLU A 845 -23.34 6.18 24.72
CA GLU A 845 -24.30 5.07 24.82
C GLU A 845 -24.55 4.67 26.27
N LEU A 846 -23.48 4.49 27.05
CA LEU A 846 -23.56 4.15 28.48
C LEU A 846 -24.20 5.25 29.32
N LEU A 847 -23.92 6.52 28.99
CA LEU A 847 -24.55 7.67 29.62
C LEU A 847 -26.06 7.71 29.36
N ALA A 848 -26.49 7.38 28.13
CA ALA A 848 -27.91 7.30 27.79
C ALA A 848 -28.62 6.17 28.54
N ALA A 849 -28.00 4.98 28.61
CA ALA A 849 -28.51 3.86 29.39
C ALA A 849 -28.62 4.21 30.88
N MET A 850 -27.55 4.75 31.48
CA MET A 850 -27.55 5.17 32.88
C MET A 850 -28.62 6.23 33.18
N ARG A 851 -28.84 7.18 32.28
CA ARG A 851 -29.90 8.18 32.43
C ARG A 851 -31.26 7.51 32.56
N LEU A 852 -31.55 6.49 31.74
CA LEU A 852 -32.82 5.76 31.80
C LEU A 852 -32.93 5.00 33.13
N ASP A 853 -31.89 4.25 33.51
CA ASP A 853 -31.86 3.49 34.76
C ASP A 853 -32.10 4.39 35.99
N LEU A 854 -31.37 5.51 36.08
CA LEU A 854 -31.52 6.45 37.19
C LEU A 854 -32.85 7.21 37.14
N ALA A 855 -33.40 7.48 35.96
CA ALA A 855 -34.70 8.11 35.84
C ALA A 855 -35.83 7.18 36.32
N GLU A 856 -35.71 5.87 36.05
CA GLU A 856 -36.60 4.84 36.58
C GLU A 856 -36.45 4.75 38.10
N GLU A 857 -35.22 4.61 38.61
CA GLU A 857 -34.91 4.57 40.06
C GLU A 857 -35.50 5.78 40.81
N PHE A 858 -35.39 6.99 40.25
CA PHE A 858 -35.91 8.21 40.89
C PHE A 858 -37.43 8.39 40.74
N SER A 859 -38.08 7.60 39.89
CA SER A 859 -39.53 7.61 39.71
C SER A 859 -40.26 6.71 40.71
N GLU A 860 -39.56 5.74 41.32
CA GLU A 860 -40.10 4.85 42.34
C GLU A 860 -40.43 5.58 43.66
N ASN A 861 -41.42 5.05 44.40
CA ASN A 861 -41.75 5.54 45.75
C ASN A 861 -40.75 4.93 46.74
N VAL A 862 -39.69 5.68 47.05
CA VAL A 862 -38.69 5.27 48.03
C VAL A 862 -39.14 5.65 49.44
N GLU A 863 -38.95 4.76 50.41
CA GLU A 863 -39.25 5.00 51.82
C GLU A 863 -38.45 6.21 52.35
N ALA A 864 -39.09 7.10 53.11
CA ALA A 864 -38.48 8.34 53.60
C ALA A 864 -37.17 8.10 54.39
N THR A 865 -37.06 6.96 55.09
CA THR A 865 -35.85 6.55 55.82
C THR A 865 -34.65 6.28 54.91
N GLN A 866 -34.88 5.75 53.71
CA GLN A 866 -33.84 5.46 52.73
C GLN A 866 -33.36 6.75 52.05
N ILE A 867 -34.28 7.68 51.78
CA ILE A 867 -33.94 9.00 51.23
C ILE A 867 -33.00 9.74 52.18
N LEU A 868 -33.31 9.77 53.49
CA LEU A 868 -32.48 10.43 54.48
C LEU A 868 -31.05 9.86 54.55
N LYS A 869 -30.87 8.55 54.39
CA LYS A 869 -29.54 7.91 54.36
C LYS A 869 -28.70 8.35 53.16
N CYS A 870 -29.34 8.72 52.05
CA CYS A 870 -28.68 9.17 50.83
C CYS A 870 -28.32 10.66 50.83
N LEU A 871 -28.76 11.43 51.83
CA LEU A 871 -28.50 12.88 51.91
C LEU A 871 -27.18 13.15 52.65
N PRO A 872 -26.22 13.87 52.02
CA PRO A 872 -24.98 14.27 52.69
C PRO A 872 -25.22 15.17 53.90
N LEU A 873 -26.30 15.97 53.85
CA LEU A 873 -26.71 16.88 54.91
C LEU A 873 -28.08 16.45 55.43
N GLN A 874 -28.14 16.16 56.73
CA GLN A 874 -29.34 15.67 57.41
C GLN A 874 -30.30 16.84 57.72
N PRO A 875 -31.51 16.89 57.12
CA PRO A 875 -32.46 18.00 57.33
C PRO A 875 -32.83 18.21 58.80
N GLN A 876 -32.96 17.12 59.56
CA GLN A 876 -33.31 17.16 60.98
C GLN A 876 -32.24 17.85 61.84
N GLU A 877 -30.96 17.69 61.52
CA GLU A 877 -29.87 18.34 62.25
C GLU A 877 -29.84 19.84 61.96
N CYS A 878 -30.08 20.23 60.71
CA CYS A 878 -30.17 21.64 60.33
C CYS A 878 -31.35 22.34 61.01
N LEU A 879 -32.54 21.75 60.93
CA LEU A 879 -33.73 22.28 61.62
C LEU A 879 -33.50 22.37 63.13
N TYR A 880 -32.96 21.31 63.75
CA TYR A 880 -32.65 21.31 65.17
C TYR A 880 -31.64 22.39 65.55
N SER A 881 -30.55 22.54 64.78
CA SER A 881 -29.52 23.56 65.06
C SER A 881 -30.09 24.98 65.11
N GLN A 882 -31.13 25.24 64.31
CA GLN A 882 -31.84 26.50 64.21
C GLN A 882 -32.82 26.72 65.36
N VAL A 883 -33.55 25.69 65.81
CA VAL A 883 -34.56 25.80 66.89
C VAL A 883 -34.06 25.39 68.28
N ARG A 884 -32.80 24.97 68.41
CA ARG A 884 -32.20 24.48 69.67
C ARG A 884 -32.41 25.46 70.83
N GLY A 885 -32.14 26.75 70.60
CA GLY A 885 -32.21 27.78 71.65
C GLY A 885 -31.10 27.66 72.68
N CYS A 886 -31.38 28.09 73.92
CA CYS A 886 -30.51 27.97 75.08
C CYS A 886 -30.76 26.66 75.84
N ASP A 887 -29.68 25.95 76.23
CA ASP A 887 -29.77 24.63 76.87
C ASP A 887 -29.94 24.71 78.41
N GLN A 888 -29.91 25.90 79.00
CA GLN A 888 -30.04 26.07 80.44
C GLN A 888 -31.51 25.99 80.91
N GLN A 889 -31.71 25.44 82.10
CA GLN A 889 -33.01 25.27 82.73
C GLN A 889 -33.08 26.02 84.05
N CYS A 890 -34.28 26.45 84.44
CA CYS A 890 -34.53 27.01 85.76
C CYS A 890 -34.18 25.97 86.84
N PRO A 891 -33.31 26.29 87.81
CA PRO A 891 -32.86 25.32 88.81
C PRO A 891 -33.98 24.82 89.74
N LEU A 892 -35.09 25.58 89.85
CA LEU A 892 -36.20 25.26 90.74
C LEU A 892 -37.25 24.34 90.10
N CYS A 893 -37.60 24.60 88.84
CA CYS A 893 -38.70 23.91 88.17
C CYS A 893 -38.30 23.24 86.85
N ARG A 894 -37.01 23.25 86.51
CA ARG A 894 -36.45 22.71 85.26
C ARG A 894 -37.10 23.26 83.98
N ALA A 895 -37.81 24.39 84.07
CA ALA A 895 -38.38 25.07 82.90
C ALA A 895 -37.23 25.57 82.00
N PRO A 896 -37.32 25.38 80.67
CA PRO A 896 -36.27 25.80 79.76
C PRO A 896 -36.15 27.33 79.71
N CYS A 897 -34.97 27.81 79.31
CA CYS A 897 -34.77 29.23 79.05
C CYS A 897 -35.42 29.65 77.71
N GLU A 898 -36.10 30.79 77.72
CA GLU A 898 -36.86 31.31 76.56
C GLU A 898 -36.14 32.43 75.79
N LEU A 899 -34.88 32.74 76.12
CA LEU A 899 -34.12 33.78 75.44
C LEU A 899 -33.52 33.25 74.14
N GLU A 900 -33.69 34.01 73.05
CA GLU A 900 -33.41 33.55 71.70
C GLU A 900 -31.90 33.48 71.34
N LYS A 901 -31.05 34.30 71.97
CA LYS A 901 -29.62 34.40 71.64
C LYS A 901 -28.79 33.35 72.39
N LYS A 902 -28.03 32.51 71.69
CA LYS A 902 -27.10 31.55 72.34
C LYS A 902 -26.00 32.30 73.12
N GLY A 903 -25.62 31.76 74.29
CA GLY A 903 -24.50 32.27 75.09
C GLY A 903 -24.79 33.52 75.94
N HIS A 904 -26.07 33.81 76.23
CA HIS A 904 -26.43 34.88 77.15
C HIS A 904 -26.07 34.52 78.60
N GLU A 905 -25.60 35.51 79.38
CA GLU A 905 -25.16 35.32 80.78
C GLU A 905 -26.35 35.22 81.75
N LEU A 906 -27.48 35.85 81.43
CA LEU A 906 -28.68 35.86 82.27
C LEU A 906 -29.76 34.97 81.64
N HIS A 907 -30.11 33.88 82.31
CA HIS A 907 -31.14 32.93 81.90
C HIS A 907 -32.52 33.32 82.46
N LYS A 908 -33.53 33.32 81.59
CA LYS A 908 -34.93 33.63 81.95
C LYS A 908 -35.86 32.53 81.47
N ALA A 909 -36.68 32.01 82.38
CA ALA A 909 -37.80 31.11 82.08
C ALA A 909 -39.11 31.86 82.34
N VAL A 910 -40.05 31.81 81.39
CA VAL A 910 -41.32 32.56 81.47
C VAL A 910 -42.49 31.66 81.89
N LEU A 911 -42.38 30.36 81.60
CA LEU A 911 -43.39 29.34 81.86
C LEU A 911 -42.93 28.38 82.97
N HIS A 912 -42.89 28.87 84.20
CA HIS A 912 -42.48 28.05 85.34
C HIS A 912 -43.48 26.91 85.63
N ARG A 913 -42.93 25.73 85.96
CA ARG A 913 -43.68 24.48 86.19
C ARG A 913 -44.03 24.30 87.69
N PRO A 914 -45.21 23.77 88.04
CA PRO A 914 -45.53 23.36 89.41
C PRO A 914 -44.62 22.22 89.90
N LYS A 915 -44.29 22.22 91.20
CA LYS A 915 -43.45 21.18 91.84
C LYS A 915 -44.01 19.75 91.72
N GLY A 916 -45.34 19.61 91.62
CA GLY A 916 -46.01 18.32 91.48
C GLY A 916 -45.72 17.57 90.17
N MET A 917 -45.06 18.21 89.20
CA MET A 917 -44.76 17.65 87.88
C MET A 917 -43.34 17.11 87.73
N LEU A 918 -42.49 17.25 88.76
CA LEU A 918 -41.07 16.90 88.71
C LEU A 918 -40.73 15.78 89.71
N PRO A 919 -39.75 14.92 89.38
CA PRO A 919 -39.13 14.03 90.36
C PRO A 919 -38.23 14.88 91.29
N HIS A 920 -38.64 15.08 92.53
CA HIS A 920 -37.81 15.73 93.57
C HIS A 920 -37.29 14.69 94.55
N ASP A 921 -36.20 14.91 95.28
CA ASP A 921 -35.72 13.93 96.27
C ASP A 921 -36.74 13.72 97.41
N ALA A 922 -36.80 12.49 97.91
CA ALA A 922 -37.78 12.02 98.89
C ALA A 922 -37.63 12.73 100.24
N GLY A 923 -38.32 13.87 100.43
CA GLY A 923 -38.29 14.57 101.71
C GLY A 923 -39.08 15.87 101.85
N SER A 924 -39.98 16.25 100.93
CA SER A 924 -40.73 17.52 101.06
C SER A 924 -42.24 17.32 100.91
N LEU A 925 -42.97 17.73 101.94
CA LEU A 925 -44.42 17.69 102.09
C LEU A 925 -45.15 18.39 100.95
N SER A 926 -46.29 17.81 100.56
CA SER A 926 -47.23 18.28 99.55
C SER A 926 -47.67 19.74 99.76
N CYS A 927 -47.12 20.67 98.98
CA CYS A 927 -47.68 22.01 98.82
C CYS A 927 -47.38 22.53 97.41
N ILE A 928 -48.39 23.06 96.74
CA ILE A 928 -48.37 23.41 95.30
C ILE A 928 -47.62 24.72 94.98
N ASN A 929 -47.21 25.47 96.00
CA ASN A 929 -46.62 26.79 95.81
C ASN A 929 -45.08 26.79 95.77
N CYS A 930 -44.52 27.62 94.88
CA CYS A 930 -43.15 28.12 94.98
C CYS A 930 -42.99 28.86 96.33
N PRO A 931 -41.84 28.78 97.03
CA PRO A 931 -41.82 28.95 98.48
C PRO A 931 -41.79 30.42 98.90
N VAL A 932 -42.93 31.10 99.00
CA VAL A 932 -43.12 32.19 99.98
C VAL A 932 -44.60 32.30 100.35
N SER A 933 -45.05 31.59 101.40
CA SER A 933 -46.15 32.08 102.25
C SER A 933 -46.24 31.37 103.61
N ILE A 934 -45.84 32.14 104.63
CA ILE A 934 -46.41 32.30 105.99
C ILE A 934 -46.51 31.07 106.91
N ALA A 935 -45.80 31.14 108.04
CA ALA A 935 -46.16 30.46 109.28
C ALA A 935 -46.27 31.48 110.43
N GLN A 936 -47.47 31.63 110.99
CA GLN A 936 -47.71 32.13 112.34
C GLN A 936 -47.60 30.96 113.34
N ASP A 937 -46.93 31.21 114.46
CA ASP A 937 -47.09 30.70 115.83
C ASP A 937 -47.35 29.19 116.09
N ASN A 938 -46.42 28.46 116.73
CA ASN A 938 -46.23 28.46 118.19
C ASN A 938 -45.14 27.44 118.65
N PRO A 939 -44.53 27.60 119.85
CA PRO A 939 -43.25 27.01 120.24
C PRO A 939 -43.34 25.79 121.18
N GLY A 940 -42.35 24.89 121.13
CA GLY A 940 -42.15 23.85 122.16
C GLY A 940 -41.08 22.77 121.84
N MET A 941 -39.84 23.01 122.31
CA MET A 941 -38.75 22.05 122.65
C MET A 941 -38.41 20.86 121.70
N SER A 942 -37.31 20.96 120.92
CA SER A 942 -35.94 20.41 121.18
C SER A 942 -35.78 18.91 120.83
N LYS A 943 -34.74 18.37 120.17
CA LYS A 943 -33.41 18.82 119.69
C LYS A 943 -32.90 17.66 118.79
N ASN A 944 -32.33 17.94 117.61
CA ASN A 944 -31.00 17.45 117.16
C ASN A 944 -30.79 17.54 115.63
N ALA A 945 -29.57 17.94 115.29
CA ALA A 945 -28.82 17.74 114.05
C ALA A 945 -29.30 18.43 112.74
N HIS A 946 -28.71 19.61 112.55
CA HIS A 946 -28.25 20.19 111.27
C HIS A 946 -29.20 20.11 110.06
N GLY A 947 -30.04 21.11 109.93
CA GLY A 947 -30.60 21.55 108.65
C GLY A 947 -30.74 23.07 108.68
N MET A 948 -29.87 23.78 107.96
CA MET A 948 -30.01 25.23 107.80
C MET A 948 -31.30 25.52 107.02
N SER A 949 -32.26 26.17 107.66
CA SER A 949 -33.31 26.92 106.97
C SER A 949 -32.74 28.28 106.56
N VAL A 950 -32.67 28.58 105.26
CA VAL A 950 -32.37 29.93 104.77
C VAL A 950 -33.67 30.56 104.29
N ALA A 951 -33.97 31.74 104.82
CA ALA A 951 -35.15 32.53 104.53
C ALA A 951 -34.99 33.36 103.24
N GLY A 952 -36.14 33.63 102.61
CA GLY A 952 -36.51 34.36 101.39
C GLY A 952 -35.66 35.44 100.69
N THR A 953 -34.42 35.77 101.06
CA THR A 953 -33.67 36.89 100.45
C THR A 953 -32.41 36.49 99.66
N ASP A 954 -32.03 35.21 99.61
CA ASP A 954 -30.75 34.74 99.02
C ASP A 954 -30.89 33.94 97.71
N LEU A 955 -32.02 33.99 97.02
CA LEU A 955 -32.18 33.26 95.73
C LEU A 955 -31.26 33.80 94.63
N HIS A 956 -30.96 35.11 94.62
CA HIS A 956 -30.01 35.72 93.68
C HIS A 956 -28.53 35.41 94.03
N CYS A 957 -28.24 35.05 95.29
CA CYS A 957 -26.91 34.63 95.74
C CYS A 957 -26.63 33.14 95.43
N LEU A 958 -27.67 32.30 95.39
CA LEU A 958 -27.55 30.87 95.09
C LEU A 958 -27.51 30.58 93.58
N TYR A 959 -28.10 31.46 92.74
CA TYR A 959 -28.15 31.31 91.29
C TYR A 959 -28.00 32.69 90.58
N PRO A 960 -26.78 33.26 90.52
CA PRO A 960 -26.54 34.60 89.97
C PRO A 960 -26.88 34.73 88.47
N ASP A 961 -26.86 33.62 87.74
CA ASP A 961 -27.08 33.58 86.30
C ASP A 961 -28.58 33.48 85.91
N CYS A 962 -29.50 33.53 86.88
CA CYS A 962 -30.94 33.39 86.64
C CYS A 962 -31.71 34.68 86.99
N SER A 963 -32.47 35.21 86.03
CA SER A 963 -33.41 36.32 86.25
C SER A 963 -34.67 35.81 86.98
N ILE A 964 -34.70 35.95 88.31
CA ILE A 964 -35.88 35.70 89.13
C ILE A 964 -36.41 37.07 89.59
N SER A 965 -37.33 37.68 88.84
CA SER A 965 -37.93 38.97 89.23
C SER A 965 -38.88 38.76 90.41
N SER A 966 -38.67 39.50 91.52
CA SER A 966 -39.46 39.37 92.75
C SER A 966 -40.60 40.39 92.89
N GLU A 967 -40.98 41.11 91.83
CA GLU A 967 -41.83 42.31 91.97
C GLU A 967 -43.33 42.14 91.61
N ASP A 968 -43.80 40.95 91.22
CA ASP A 968 -45.25 40.71 91.04
C ASP A 968 -45.69 39.34 91.60
N PRO A 969 -46.56 39.28 92.64
CA PRO A 969 -47.11 38.03 93.18
C PRO A 969 -47.83 37.17 92.14
N ASN A 970 -48.44 37.79 91.10
CA ASN A 970 -49.10 37.06 90.02
C ASN A 970 -48.11 36.43 89.02
N SER A 971 -46.85 36.86 89.01
CA SER A 971 -45.79 36.25 88.20
C SER A 971 -45.21 34.96 88.78
N GLN A 972 -45.47 34.69 90.08
CA GLN A 972 -44.96 33.51 90.80
C GLN A 972 -45.91 32.31 90.79
N MET A 973 -47.17 32.49 90.35
CA MET A 973 -48.08 31.38 90.13
C MET A 973 -47.72 30.66 88.82
N PRO A 974 -47.69 29.31 88.79
CA PRO A 974 -47.57 28.57 87.54
C PRO A 974 -48.64 29.04 86.56
N LYS A 975 -48.29 29.31 85.30
CA LYS A 975 -49.23 29.82 84.29
C LYS A 975 -50.39 28.84 84.05
N ALA A 976 -51.52 29.32 83.54
CA ALA A 976 -52.75 28.51 83.42
C ALA A 976 -52.52 27.22 82.63
N TYR A 977 -51.63 27.27 81.63
CA TYR A 977 -51.14 26.10 80.89
C TYR A 977 -50.65 24.96 81.79
N TRP A 978 -49.65 25.20 82.66
CA TRP A 978 -49.12 24.12 83.51
C TRP A 978 -50.05 23.74 84.67
N ARG A 979 -50.92 24.66 85.11
CA ARG A 979 -51.98 24.37 86.10
C ARG A 979 -52.98 23.38 85.55
N TYR A 980 -53.40 23.58 84.30
CA TYR A 980 -54.27 22.67 83.55
C TYR A 980 -53.63 21.28 83.40
N VAL A 981 -52.37 21.21 82.94
CA VAL A 981 -51.66 19.93 82.77
C VAL A 981 -51.52 19.17 84.10
N LEU A 982 -51.14 19.84 85.20
CA LEU A 982 -51.06 19.18 86.50
C LEU A 982 -52.43 18.73 87.00
N ALA A 983 -53.49 19.54 86.84
CA ALA A 983 -54.85 19.16 87.25
C ALA A 983 -55.34 17.92 86.48
N ARG A 984 -55.09 17.88 85.17
CA ARG A 984 -55.50 16.80 84.27
C ARG A 984 -54.77 15.49 84.52
N PHE A 985 -53.44 15.52 84.72
CA PHE A 985 -52.61 14.32 84.87
C PHE A 985 -52.08 14.06 86.29
N ASN A 986 -52.67 14.70 87.30
CA ASN A 986 -52.20 14.66 88.69
C ASN A 986 -51.98 13.22 89.21
N ALA A 987 -52.97 12.35 89.00
CA ALA A 987 -52.91 10.97 89.43
C ALA A 987 -51.83 10.17 88.67
N SER A 988 -51.64 10.46 87.39
CA SER A 988 -50.63 9.81 86.54
C SER A 988 -49.21 10.21 86.95
N PHE A 989 -48.95 11.50 87.22
CA PHE A 989 -47.67 11.97 87.78
C PHE A 989 -47.37 11.34 89.14
N ALA A 990 -48.38 11.29 90.01
CA ALA A 990 -48.25 10.66 91.33
C ALA A 990 -47.88 9.18 91.22
N LYS A 991 -48.50 8.45 90.29
CA LYS A 991 -48.21 7.04 90.04
C LYS A 991 -46.78 6.82 89.53
N VAL A 992 -46.33 7.59 88.54
CA VAL A 992 -44.99 7.45 87.94
C VAL A 992 -43.86 7.82 88.91
N TYR A 993 -44.09 8.82 89.77
CA TYR A 993 -43.10 9.25 90.76
C TYR A 993 -43.26 8.56 92.13
N GLU A 994 -44.12 7.54 92.23
CA GLU A 994 -44.44 6.78 93.45
C GLU A 994 -44.82 7.66 94.65
N ARG A 995 -45.77 8.58 94.42
CA ARG A 995 -46.21 9.62 95.37
C ARG A 995 -47.72 9.67 95.52
N VAL A 996 -48.15 10.42 96.53
CA VAL A 996 -49.55 10.82 96.69
C VAL A 996 -49.86 11.97 95.71
N PRO A 997 -51.03 11.99 95.05
CA PRO A 997 -51.46 13.10 94.20
C PRO A 997 -51.34 14.45 94.90
N ALA A 998 -50.91 15.47 94.15
CA ALA A 998 -50.79 16.82 94.67
C ALA A 998 -52.19 17.36 95.02
N LYS A 999 -52.33 18.12 96.11
CA LYS A 999 -53.61 18.74 96.49
C LYS A 999 -53.90 19.97 95.61
N VAL A 1000 -54.44 19.74 94.41
CA VAL A 1000 -54.75 20.77 93.42
C VAL A 1000 -55.99 21.57 93.83
N PRO A 1001 -55.96 22.92 93.84
CA PRO A 1001 -57.15 23.73 94.13
C PRO A 1001 -58.29 23.46 93.14
N ASP A 1002 -59.54 23.49 93.62
CA ASP A 1002 -60.73 23.28 92.78
C ASP A 1002 -60.82 24.26 91.60
N GLU A 1003 -60.22 25.45 91.74
CA GLU A 1003 -60.11 26.47 90.71
C GLU A 1003 -59.29 25.99 89.49
N TRP A 1004 -58.27 25.15 89.70
CA TRP A 1004 -57.44 24.64 88.60
C TRP A 1004 -58.15 23.53 87.83
N GLN A 1005 -59.09 22.82 88.46
CA GLN A 1005 -59.92 21.80 87.80
C GLN A 1005 -60.97 22.42 86.86
N LYS A 1006 -61.23 23.73 86.99
CA LYS A 1006 -62.18 24.48 86.14
C LYS A 1006 -61.52 25.13 84.93
N ILE A 1007 -60.19 25.12 84.84
CA ILE A 1007 -59.45 25.67 83.69
C ILE A 1007 -59.77 24.80 82.47
N THR A 1008 -60.26 25.41 81.41
CA THR A 1008 -60.53 24.73 80.13
C THR A 1008 -59.27 24.63 79.28
N GLU A 1009 -59.30 23.73 78.28
CA GLU A 1009 -58.19 23.56 77.33
C GLU A 1009 -57.93 24.86 76.55
N GLU A 1010 -59.00 25.53 76.14
CA GLU A 1010 -58.95 26.79 75.42
C GLU A 1010 -58.31 27.91 76.26
N GLU A 1011 -58.61 27.97 77.57
CA GLU A 1011 -57.98 28.92 78.50
C GLU A 1011 -56.49 28.62 78.72
N ALA A 1012 -56.11 27.34 78.73
CA ALA A 1012 -54.71 26.91 78.82
C ALA A 1012 -53.90 27.32 77.58
N LEU A 1013 -54.45 27.08 76.38
CA LEU A 1013 -53.86 27.48 75.10
C LEU A 1013 -53.83 29.00 74.92
N TYR A 1014 -54.88 29.71 75.33
CA TYR A 1014 -54.91 31.18 75.30
C TYR A 1014 -53.81 31.77 76.19
N SER A 1015 -53.67 31.25 77.42
CA SER A 1015 -52.60 31.65 78.34
C SER A 1015 -51.20 31.38 77.77
N LEU A 1016 -51.02 30.28 77.05
CA LEU A 1016 -49.76 30.00 76.36
C LEU A 1016 -49.47 31.05 75.29
N ARG A 1017 -50.42 31.30 74.38
CA ARG A 1017 -50.27 32.27 73.27
C ARG A 1017 -49.96 33.67 73.78
N GLU A 1018 -50.68 34.16 74.79
CA GLU A 1018 -50.45 35.48 75.37
C GLU A 1018 -49.00 35.68 75.87
N ASN A 1019 -48.38 34.64 76.44
CA ASN A 1019 -46.99 34.72 76.93
C ASN A 1019 -45.94 34.70 75.82
N PHE A 1020 -46.27 34.16 74.64
CA PHE A 1020 -45.37 34.13 73.49
C PHE A 1020 -45.57 35.32 72.53
N PHE A 1021 -46.69 36.03 72.61
CA PHE A 1021 -46.97 37.26 71.84
C PHE A 1021 -46.26 38.53 72.38
N ASN A 1022 -45.86 38.55 73.66
CA ASN A 1022 -45.21 39.71 74.31
C ASN A 1022 -43.67 39.69 74.28
#